data_AF-A0A381R519-F1
#
_entry.id   AF-A0A381R519-F1
#
_cell.length_a   1.000
_cell.length_b   1.000
_cell.length_c   1.000
_cell.angle_alpha   90.00
_cell.angle_beta   90.00
_cell.angle_gamma   90.00
#
_symmetry.space_group_name_H-M   'P 1'
#
loop_
_entity.id
_entity.type
_entity.pdbx_description
1 polymer ?
#
loop_
_entity_poly.entity_id
_entity_poly.type
_entity_poly.pdbx_seq_one_letter_code
_entity_poly.pdbx_strand_id
1 'polypeptide(L)'
;VIALYISDTQISLAHYSRVHSSPLLVNITAVDLQGSLVEDLSREELAVNHLINGIQEANDKVFITGNEILISLTDALVYHEAFQTEQDMSDADIITLVEWKKDKRWGSTAEKFKAFIELYNDRRQGHIIYVHDFLIQAIKKILQTFSGYPVWLGTRSTVIAALGKLPIMSIKLTGTHYDVFHMDRDNINGGTVIYGKSGLKCIDSFGNKSSLQQLLSAKFTMRNKPPLTICLDDLSAARSKHWERFKVQQPRLFADVRMDDIKIEPALKLDHKIVLSTMISHPNINVGLNMFEPHGVVDRLYHEHESIALPIEDEPVEKIAPNPIILDTVLPAENADEPAPEKLVRKKKIRFRLPGQQIISFFREQNSIISNRVNINWSSEQIISFLTALLLLGSFGGTIYYKKIIVSKGPRLEYEYINAVNELKEKSVVFERFLPKITSHVPTGEALPRDEKIWLQSAALERGLIKLFINLKPGQLTYISSSETILSVEFVGGEIPRWQPDDIGLILATNRDVIDCCGGYKHYTDLELIYTDLFTEPQAAELAADAILSILKVDYPALRLNEQSPKKLVNKIQTPLIVQMEGETQVRDFLSKVSGIASNLLIRKLIYKADPEKSEATGTFYLSIIHPKMQPQKDDPTDIVIIP
;
A
#
# COMPACT_ATOMS: atom_id res chain seq x y z
N VAL A 1 -14.95 -5.02 -9.33
CA VAL A 1 -14.72 -4.40 -8.00
C VAL A 1 -15.88 -3.45 -7.72
N ILE A 2 -16.32 -3.36 -6.47
CA ILE A 2 -17.42 -2.49 -6.06
C ILE A 2 -16.91 -1.39 -5.12
N ALA A 3 -17.28 -0.15 -5.40
CA ALA A 3 -17.25 0.93 -4.44
C ALA A 3 -18.64 1.07 -3.81
N LEU A 4 -18.71 1.01 -2.47
CA LEU A 4 -19.93 1.12 -1.68
C LEU A 4 -19.81 2.30 -0.73
N TYR A 5 -20.78 3.22 -0.75
CA TYR A 5 -20.86 4.32 0.22
C TYR A 5 -22.21 4.27 0.96
N ILE A 6 -22.12 4.26 2.29
CA ILE A 6 -23.26 4.20 3.21
C ILE A 6 -23.34 5.54 3.93
N SER A 7 -24.39 6.30 3.62
CA SER A 7 -24.75 7.50 4.38
C SER A 7 -25.87 7.22 5.37
N ASP A 8 -26.30 8.25 6.09
CA ASP A 8 -27.35 8.19 7.09
C ASP A 8 -28.71 7.71 6.53
N THR A 9 -29.04 8.10 5.29
CA THR A 9 -30.36 7.85 4.66
C THR A 9 -30.29 7.27 3.25
N GLN A 10 -29.11 6.94 2.73
CA GLN A 10 -28.94 6.36 1.39
C GLN A 10 -27.72 5.42 1.38
N ILE A 11 -27.83 4.34 0.61
CA ILE A 11 -26.70 3.50 0.19
C ILE A 11 -26.51 3.72 -1.31
N SER A 12 -25.26 3.78 -1.76
CA SER A 12 -24.94 3.82 -3.18
C SER A 12 -23.79 2.90 -3.54
N LEU A 13 -23.92 2.21 -4.66
CA LEU A 13 -23.05 1.14 -5.10
C LEU A 13 -22.64 1.40 -6.55
N ALA A 14 -21.33 1.43 -6.82
CA ALA A 14 -20.77 1.47 -8.17
C ALA A 14 -19.92 0.23 -8.45
N HIS A 15 -20.32 -0.57 -9.43
CA HIS A 15 -19.51 -1.67 -9.97
C HIS A 15 -18.59 -1.13 -11.07
N TYR A 16 -17.29 -1.36 -10.94
CA TYR A 16 -16.27 -0.92 -11.88
C TYR A 16 -15.17 -1.97 -12.07
N SER A 17 -14.43 -1.81 -13.16
CA SER A 17 -13.22 -2.56 -13.50
C SER A 17 -12.06 -1.60 -13.79
N ARG A 18 -10.84 -2.12 -13.95
CA ARG A 18 -9.70 -1.35 -14.46
C ARG A 18 -9.20 -1.99 -15.76
N VAL A 19 -9.14 -1.19 -16.83
CA VAL A 19 -8.72 -1.61 -18.17
C VAL A 19 -7.54 -0.73 -18.58
N HIS A 20 -6.35 -1.32 -18.67
CA HIS A 20 -5.08 -0.58 -18.82
C HIS A 20 -4.92 0.54 -17.78
N SER A 21 -5.11 0.20 -16.51
CA SER A 21 -5.11 1.10 -15.33
C SER A 21 -6.26 2.14 -15.27
N SER A 22 -6.80 2.60 -16.40
CA SER A 22 -8.00 3.44 -16.45
C SER A 22 -9.19 2.72 -15.80
N PRO A 23 -9.94 3.37 -14.89
CA PRO A 23 -11.20 2.82 -14.41
C PRO A 23 -12.29 2.85 -15.49
N LEU A 24 -13.05 1.77 -15.59
CA LEU A 24 -14.27 1.65 -16.40
C LEU A 24 -15.43 1.38 -15.44
N LEU A 25 -16.35 2.33 -15.32
CA LEU A 25 -17.62 2.12 -14.64
C LEU A 25 -18.45 1.11 -15.45
N VAL A 26 -19.14 0.19 -14.76
CA VAL A 26 -19.96 -0.86 -15.38
C VAL A 26 -21.43 -0.71 -14.98
N ASN A 27 -21.71 -0.35 -13.73
CA ASN A 27 -23.06 0.03 -13.28
C ASN A 27 -22.98 0.91 -12.02
N ILE A 28 -23.99 1.73 -11.77
CA ILE A 28 -24.09 2.58 -10.57
C ILE A 28 -25.55 2.70 -10.12
N THR A 29 -25.80 2.62 -8.80
CA THR A 29 -27.15 2.78 -8.24
C THR A 29 -27.17 3.46 -6.88
N ALA A 30 -28.34 4.00 -6.51
CA ALA A 30 -28.72 4.46 -5.19
C ALA A 30 -29.95 3.71 -4.64
N VAL A 31 -30.02 3.60 -3.33
CA VAL A 31 -31.18 3.10 -2.56
C VAL A 31 -31.32 4.00 -1.33
N ASP A 32 -32.47 4.67 -1.17
CA ASP A 32 -32.77 5.38 0.08
C ASP A 32 -33.19 4.40 1.17
N LEU A 33 -32.76 4.66 2.41
CA LEU A 33 -33.00 3.79 3.55
C LEU A 33 -34.38 4.00 4.18
N GLN A 34 -34.89 2.96 4.84
CA GLN A 34 -36.20 2.97 5.51
C GLN A 34 -36.25 3.83 6.79
N GLY A 35 -35.09 4.34 7.24
CA GLY A 35 -34.94 5.26 8.37
C GLY A 35 -33.52 5.85 8.42
N SER A 36 -33.27 6.71 9.41
CA SER A 36 -31.95 7.29 9.66
C SER A 36 -31.08 6.30 10.44
N LEU A 37 -29.93 5.93 9.88
CA LEU A 37 -28.94 5.11 10.60
C LEU A 37 -28.34 5.87 11.79
N VAL A 38 -28.22 7.21 11.72
CA VAL A 38 -27.65 8.03 12.79
C VAL A 38 -28.60 8.11 14.00
N GLU A 39 -29.91 8.29 13.78
CA GLU A 39 -30.91 8.23 14.86
C GLU A 39 -31.02 6.80 15.44
N ASP A 40 -30.89 5.78 14.59
CA ASP A 40 -31.01 4.37 14.98
C ASP A 40 -29.71 3.70 15.44
N LEU A 41 -28.60 4.43 15.56
CA LEU A 41 -27.33 3.95 16.17
C LEU A 41 -27.52 3.35 17.58
N SER A 42 -28.54 3.81 18.32
CA SER A 42 -28.90 3.29 19.64
C SER A 42 -29.83 2.08 19.62
N ARG A 43 -30.39 1.74 18.44
CA ARG A 43 -31.39 0.71 18.20
C ARG A 43 -30.83 -0.33 17.22
N GLU A 44 -29.78 -1.03 17.65
CA GLU A 44 -28.91 -1.88 16.80
C GLU A 44 -29.69 -2.79 15.83
N GLU A 45 -30.73 -3.50 16.30
CA GLU A 45 -31.59 -4.35 15.46
C GLU A 45 -32.26 -3.59 14.30
N LEU A 46 -32.75 -2.37 14.56
CA LEU A 46 -33.43 -1.56 13.55
C LEU A 46 -32.44 -0.97 12.54
N ALA A 47 -31.28 -0.49 13.01
CA ALA A 47 -30.20 -0.06 12.11
C ALA A 47 -29.68 -1.21 11.24
N VAL A 48 -29.57 -2.42 11.79
CA VAL A 48 -29.23 -3.63 11.01
C VAL A 48 -30.32 -3.98 10.00
N ASN A 49 -31.61 -3.85 10.34
CA ASN A 49 -32.70 -4.07 9.39
C ASN A 49 -32.69 -3.05 8.24
N HIS A 50 -32.40 -1.77 8.51
CA HIS A 50 -32.19 -0.76 7.45
C HIS A 50 -31.04 -1.16 6.52
N LEU A 51 -29.90 -1.60 7.07
CA LEU A 51 -28.74 -2.06 6.31
C LEU A 51 -29.05 -3.31 5.47
N ILE A 52 -29.76 -4.31 6.02
CA ILE A 52 -30.16 -5.52 5.30
C ILE A 52 -31.02 -5.13 4.09
N ASN A 53 -32.09 -4.36 4.31
CA ASN A 53 -33.04 -4.00 3.26
C ASN A 53 -32.38 -3.12 2.18
N GLY A 54 -31.56 -2.14 2.59
CA GLY A 54 -30.85 -1.26 1.67
C GLY A 54 -29.77 -1.94 0.83
N ILE A 55 -29.00 -2.86 1.42
CA ILE A 55 -27.98 -3.64 0.69
C ILE A 55 -28.65 -4.69 -0.22
N GLN A 56 -29.77 -5.29 0.19
CA GLN A 56 -30.52 -6.21 -0.66
C GLN A 56 -31.06 -5.52 -1.92
N GLU A 57 -31.77 -4.39 -1.79
CA GLU A 57 -32.28 -3.66 -2.97
C GLU A 57 -31.13 -3.17 -3.87
N ALA A 58 -29.98 -2.78 -3.29
CA ALA A 58 -28.80 -2.41 -4.06
C ALA A 58 -28.20 -3.60 -4.83
N ASN A 59 -28.17 -4.79 -4.22
CA ASN A 59 -27.73 -6.03 -4.87
C ASN A 59 -28.67 -6.46 -6.02
N ASP A 60 -29.98 -6.28 -5.85
CA ASP A 60 -30.98 -6.62 -6.87
C ASP A 60 -30.85 -5.73 -8.13
N LYS A 61 -30.24 -4.54 -7.99
CA LYS A 61 -29.88 -3.63 -9.11
C LYS A 61 -28.44 -3.85 -9.62
N VAL A 62 -27.49 -4.18 -8.73
CA VAL A 62 -26.07 -4.39 -9.05
C VAL A 62 -25.50 -5.58 -8.26
N PHE A 63 -25.38 -6.73 -8.92
CA PHE A 63 -24.95 -7.98 -8.30
C PHE A 63 -23.61 -7.87 -7.56
N ILE A 64 -23.63 -8.18 -6.26
CA ILE A 64 -22.47 -8.14 -5.36
C ILE A 64 -21.60 -9.40 -5.49
N THR A 65 -22.22 -10.54 -5.81
CA THR A 65 -21.59 -11.87 -5.91
C THR A 65 -20.24 -11.85 -6.63
N GLY A 66 -19.20 -12.36 -5.95
CA GLY A 66 -17.86 -12.55 -6.51
C GLY A 66 -16.99 -11.29 -6.59
N ASN A 67 -17.49 -10.11 -6.21
CA ASN A 67 -16.71 -8.87 -6.25
C ASN A 67 -15.97 -8.59 -4.93
N GLU A 68 -14.74 -8.08 -5.05
CA GLU A 68 -14.11 -7.27 -4.00
C GLU A 68 -14.90 -5.97 -3.78
N ILE A 69 -15.01 -5.55 -2.51
CA ILE A 69 -15.80 -4.39 -2.10
C ILE A 69 -14.96 -3.46 -1.23
N LEU A 70 -14.85 -2.21 -1.68
CA LEU A 70 -14.29 -1.07 -0.94
C LEU A 70 -15.46 -0.27 -0.35
N ILE A 71 -15.44 0.01 0.95
CA ILE A 71 -16.58 0.58 1.68
C ILE A 71 -16.22 1.88 2.38
N SER A 72 -17.07 2.89 2.22
CA SER A 72 -16.97 4.17 2.92
C SER A 72 -18.23 4.44 3.76
N LEU A 73 -18.05 4.89 5.00
CA LEU A 73 -19.12 5.37 5.88
C LEU A 73 -19.17 6.89 5.90
N THR A 74 -20.36 7.49 5.95
CA THR A 74 -20.49 8.91 6.31
C THR A 74 -19.89 9.18 7.69
N ASP A 75 -19.23 10.33 7.85
CA ASP A 75 -18.54 10.71 9.09
C ASP A 75 -19.51 10.88 10.28
N ALA A 76 -20.83 10.92 10.02
CA ALA A 76 -21.89 10.96 11.03
C ALA A 76 -22.18 9.60 11.71
N LEU A 77 -21.69 8.48 11.17
CA LEU A 77 -21.84 7.14 11.76
C LEU A 77 -20.65 6.73 12.64
N VAL A 78 -19.69 7.63 12.83
CA VAL A 78 -18.44 7.39 13.57
C VAL A 78 -18.15 8.59 14.48
N TYR A 79 -17.29 8.38 15.48
CA TYR A 79 -16.77 9.47 16.30
C TYR A 79 -15.29 9.68 16.03
N HIS A 80 -14.92 10.87 15.58
CA HIS A 80 -13.53 11.29 15.47
C HIS A 80 -13.01 11.86 16.80
N GLU A 81 -11.70 11.71 17.02
CA GLU A 81 -10.94 12.40 18.07
C GLU A 81 -9.48 12.53 17.61
N ALA A 82 -8.87 13.70 17.80
CA ALA A 82 -7.44 13.91 17.57
C ALA A 82 -6.73 14.17 18.90
N PHE A 83 -5.55 13.58 19.07
CA PHE A 83 -4.74 13.69 20.29
C PHE A 83 -3.28 13.95 19.95
N GLN A 84 -2.50 14.32 20.95
CA GLN A 84 -1.04 14.45 20.83
C GLN A 84 -0.37 13.23 21.44
N THR A 85 0.74 12.84 20.84
CA THR A 85 1.54 11.67 21.21
C THR A 85 3.01 12.05 21.18
N GLU A 86 3.83 11.32 21.93
CA GLU A 86 5.28 11.45 21.85
C GLU A 86 5.78 10.54 20.71
N GLN A 87 6.73 11.03 19.92
CA GLN A 87 7.15 10.38 18.66
C GLN A 87 7.82 9.00 18.89
N ASP A 88 8.36 8.79 20.09
CA ASP A 88 8.95 7.57 20.62
C ASP A 88 7.99 6.72 21.46
N MET A 89 6.72 7.12 21.61
CA MET A 89 5.69 6.31 22.29
C MET A 89 5.42 5.01 21.50
N SER A 90 5.37 3.87 22.20
CA SER A 90 5.19 2.56 21.55
C SER A 90 3.74 2.34 21.07
N ASP A 91 3.54 1.48 20.06
CA ASP A 91 2.20 1.07 19.64
C ASP A 91 1.33 0.57 20.83
N ALA A 92 1.93 -0.08 21.84
CA ALA A 92 1.22 -0.60 23.02
C ALA A 92 0.79 0.49 24.01
N ASP A 93 1.63 1.51 24.24
CA ASP A 93 1.28 2.65 25.09
C ASP A 93 0.17 3.50 24.45
N ILE A 94 0.25 3.69 23.13
CA ILE A 94 -0.78 4.39 22.35
C ILE A 94 -2.12 3.65 22.40
N ILE A 95 -2.13 2.32 22.24
CA ILE A 95 -3.34 1.50 22.41
C ILE A 95 -3.88 1.63 23.84
N THR A 96 -3.03 1.57 24.87
CA THR A 96 -3.43 1.70 26.28
C THR A 96 -4.07 3.07 26.57
N LEU A 97 -3.50 4.15 26.02
CA LEU A 97 -4.06 5.50 26.10
C LEU A 97 -5.41 5.63 25.39
N VAL A 98 -5.57 4.97 24.24
CA VAL A 98 -6.81 4.98 23.44
C VAL A 98 -7.92 4.16 24.10
N GLU A 99 -7.62 3.00 24.69
CA GLU A 99 -8.57 2.24 25.49
C GLU A 99 -9.03 3.05 26.72
N TRP A 100 -8.10 3.69 27.45
CA TRP A 100 -8.47 4.59 28.55
C TRP A 100 -9.34 5.77 28.12
N LYS A 101 -9.09 6.36 26.94
CA LYS A 101 -9.94 7.41 26.35
C LYS A 101 -11.34 6.89 26.03
N LYS A 102 -11.46 5.73 25.38
CA LYS A 102 -12.73 5.06 25.06
C LYS A 102 -13.54 4.79 26.33
N ASP A 103 -12.91 4.19 27.34
CA ASP A 103 -13.57 3.80 28.59
C ASP A 103 -14.02 5.02 29.39
N LYS A 104 -13.22 6.10 29.39
CA LYS A 104 -13.61 7.39 29.97
C LYS A 104 -14.75 8.08 29.21
N ARG A 105 -14.92 7.82 27.92
CA ARG A 105 -15.94 8.44 27.05
C ARG A 105 -17.29 7.72 27.07
N TRP A 106 -17.30 6.39 27.18
CA TRP A 106 -18.52 5.57 27.11
C TRP A 106 -18.82 4.74 28.37
N GLY A 107 -17.90 4.66 29.34
CA GLY A 107 -18.09 3.94 30.60
C GLY A 107 -18.47 2.48 30.37
N SER A 108 -19.56 2.02 30.99
CA SER A 108 -20.11 0.67 30.82
C SER A 108 -20.58 0.33 29.40
N THR A 109 -20.62 1.29 28.47
CA THR A 109 -20.92 1.03 27.05
C THR A 109 -19.68 1.04 26.14
N ALA A 110 -18.48 1.19 26.71
CA ALA A 110 -17.23 1.24 25.94
C ALA A 110 -16.96 -0.02 25.10
N GLU A 111 -17.37 -1.20 25.56
CA GLU A 111 -17.27 -2.46 24.83
C GLU A 111 -18.01 -2.47 23.47
N LYS A 112 -19.02 -1.61 23.32
CA LYS A 112 -19.80 -1.48 22.07
C LYS A 112 -19.02 -0.78 20.95
N PHE A 113 -17.95 -0.06 21.29
CA PHE A 113 -17.19 0.76 20.35
C PHE A 113 -15.82 0.16 20.06
N LYS A 114 -15.50 0.07 18.77
CA LYS A 114 -14.16 -0.25 18.28
C LYS A 114 -13.39 1.03 18.03
N ALA A 115 -12.21 1.14 18.62
CA ALA A 115 -11.26 2.19 18.30
C ALA A 115 -10.31 1.75 17.18
N PHE A 116 -9.99 2.68 16.28
CA PHE A 116 -9.02 2.52 15.21
C PHE A 116 -8.09 3.73 15.20
N ILE A 117 -6.78 3.50 15.09
CA ILE A 117 -5.75 4.50 15.40
C ILE A 117 -4.86 4.73 14.17
N GLU A 118 -4.80 5.97 13.71
CA GLU A 118 -3.93 6.41 12.62
C GLU A 118 -3.03 7.58 13.08
N LEU A 119 -1.73 7.53 12.79
CA LEU A 119 -0.75 8.50 13.27
C LEU A 119 -0.19 9.40 12.16
N TYR A 120 -0.06 10.68 12.50
CA TYR A 120 0.29 11.82 11.64
C TYR A 120 1.53 12.54 12.23
N ASN A 121 2.21 13.35 11.42
CA ASN A 121 3.38 14.17 11.81
C ASN A 121 4.41 13.38 12.64
N ASP A 122 5.02 12.36 12.04
CA ASP A 122 6.07 11.57 12.69
C ASP A 122 5.66 11.03 14.08
N ARG A 123 4.43 10.51 14.18
CA ARG A 123 3.81 10.00 15.43
C ARG A 123 3.61 11.06 16.52
N ARG A 124 3.55 12.35 16.19
CA ARG A 124 3.27 13.45 17.15
C ARG A 124 1.78 13.76 17.30
N GLN A 125 0.97 13.37 16.32
CA GLN A 125 -0.48 13.50 16.38
C GLN A 125 -1.15 12.16 16.07
N GLY A 126 -2.04 11.73 16.94
CA GLY A 126 -2.89 10.57 16.70
C GLY A 126 -4.30 10.99 16.32
N HIS A 127 -4.90 10.22 15.42
CA HIS A 127 -6.32 10.24 15.06
C HIS A 127 -6.95 8.95 15.55
N ILE A 128 -8.07 9.06 16.27
CA ILE A 128 -8.91 7.93 16.66
C ILE A 128 -10.21 8.04 15.90
N ILE A 129 -10.62 6.95 15.27
CA ILE A 129 -11.98 6.79 14.76
C ILE A 129 -12.63 5.69 15.59
N TYR A 130 -13.67 6.05 16.33
CA TYR A 130 -14.48 5.10 17.08
C TYR A 130 -15.75 4.77 16.29
N VAL A 131 -16.05 3.48 16.14
CA VAL A 131 -17.19 2.96 15.36
C VAL A 131 -17.92 1.93 16.22
N HIS A 132 -19.26 1.89 16.16
CA HIS A 132 -20.02 0.88 16.88
C HIS A 132 -19.80 -0.50 16.23
N ASP A 133 -19.41 -1.52 17.01
CA ASP A 133 -18.97 -2.82 16.46
C ASP A 133 -20.04 -3.49 15.60
N PHE A 134 -21.33 -3.37 15.97
CA PHE A 134 -22.42 -3.96 15.19
C PHE A 134 -22.44 -3.49 13.74
N LEU A 135 -22.06 -2.23 13.44
CA LEU A 135 -22.01 -1.73 12.06
C LEU A 135 -20.98 -2.51 11.25
N ILE A 136 -19.79 -2.71 11.81
CA ILE A 136 -18.69 -3.42 11.16
C ILE A 136 -19.07 -4.89 10.94
N GLN A 137 -19.58 -5.56 11.98
CA GLN A 137 -19.97 -6.96 11.89
C GLN A 137 -21.18 -7.17 10.95
N ALA A 138 -22.19 -6.28 10.99
CA ALA A 138 -23.36 -6.38 10.14
C ALA A 138 -23.02 -6.13 8.67
N ILE A 139 -22.34 -5.04 8.33
CA ILE A 139 -21.94 -4.74 6.95
C ILE A 139 -21.11 -5.89 6.38
N LYS A 140 -20.12 -6.39 7.15
CA LYS A 140 -19.29 -7.54 6.74
C LYS A 140 -20.13 -8.79 6.48
N LYS A 141 -21.02 -9.15 7.41
CA LYS A 141 -21.86 -10.35 7.33
C LYS A 141 -22.90 -10.29 6.21
N ILE A 142 -23.58 -9.15 6.03
CA ILE A 142 -24.59 -8.96 4.98
C ILE A 142 -23.93 -9.10 3.60
N LEU A 143 -22.81 -8.43 3.36
CA LEU A 143 -22.10 -8.52 2.08
C LEU A 143 -21.54 -9.93 1.82
N GLN A 144 -21.06 -10.62 2.85
CA GLN A 144 -20.67 -12.03 2.75
C GLN A 144 -21.86 -12.96 2.47
N THR A 145 -23.07 -12.67 2.96
CA THR A 145 -24.29 -13.42 2.62
C THR A 145 -24.62 -13.31 1.13
N PHE A 146 -24.39 -12.16 0.50
CA PHE A 146 -24.46 -11.98 -0.96
C PHE A 146 -23.21 -12.46 -1.70
N SER A 147 -22.34 -13.27 -1.06
CA SER A 147 -21.08 -13.80 -1.64
C SER A 147 -20.14 -12.71 -2.17
N GLY A 148 -20.16 -11.52 -1.58
CA GLY A 148 -19.20 -10.45 -1.81
C GLY A 148 -18.00 -10.53 -0.86
N TYR A 149 -16.90 -9.92 -1.28
CA TYR A 149 -15.63 -9.90 -0.54
C TYR A 149 -15.34 -8.49 -0.01
N PRO A 150 -15.82 -8.12 1.19
CA PRO A 150 -15.47 -6.85 1.81
C PRO A 150 -13.98 -6.83 2.21
N VAL A 151 -13.16 -6.07 1.48
CA VAL A 151 -11.70 -6.02 1.68
C VAL A 151 -11.23 -4.75 2.41
N TRP A 152 -11.96 -3.64 2.31
CA TRP A 152 -11.61 -2.38 2.97
C TRP A 152 -12.84 -1.64 3.50
N LEU A 153 -12.72 -1.04 4.69
CA LEU A 153 -13.70 -0.15 5.30
C LEU A 153 -13.01 1.08 5.91
N GLY A 154 -13.47 2.27 5.51
CA GLY A 154 -13.02 3.56 6.07
C GLY A 154 -14.12 4.62 6.08
N THR A 155 -13.77 5.88 6.34
CA THR A 155 -14.72 7.00 6.37
C THR A 155 -14.75 7.75 5.04
N ARG A 156 -15.79 8.55 4.86
CA ARG A 156 -15.92 9.53 3.78
C ARG A 156 -14.79 10.55 3.83
N SER A 157 -14.45 11.05 5.02
CA SER A 157 -13.31 11.94 5.22
C SER A 157 -11.97 11.34 4.78
N THR A 158 -11.69 10.06 5.09
CA THR A 158 -10.47 9.39 4.60
C THR A 158 -10.49 9.17 3.08
N VAL A 159 -11.65 8.94 2.47
CA VAL A 159 -11.79 8.87 1.01
C VAL A 159 -11.55 10.24 0.36
N ILE A 160 -12.17 11.31 0.85
CA ILE A 160 -12.00 12.66 0.28
C ILE A 160 -10.54 13.11 0.39
N ALA A 161 -9.83 12.74 1.45
CA ALA A 161 -8.40 12.99 1.61
C ALA A 161 -7.52 12.36 0.51
N ALA A 162 -8.03 11.37 -0.24
CA ALA A 162 -7.31 10.77 -1.38
C ALA A 162 -7.32 11.63 -2.66
N LEU A 163 -7.98 12.81 -2.66
CA LEU A 163 -7.92 13.80 -3.75
C LEU A 163 -6.56 14.54 -3.86
N GLY A 164 -5.53 14.05 -3.17
CA GLY A 164 -4.11 14.36 -3.39
C GLY A 164 -3.60 15.71 -2.87
N LYS A 165 -4.36 16.80 -3.08
CA LYS A 165 -3.87 18.17 -2.81
C LYS A 165 -4.14 18.60 -1.38
N LEU A 166 -3.16 18.35 -0.50
CA LEU A 166 -3.14 18.86 0.87
C LEU A 166 -2.61 20.31 0.90
N PRO A 167 -3.09 21.19 1.81
CA PRO A 167 -4.17 20.93 2.76
C PRO A 167 -5.55 20.90 2.08
N ILE A 168 -6.39 19.96 2.53
CA ILE A 168 -7.74 19.74 2.01
C ILE A 168 -8.78 19.96 3.12
N MET A 169 -9.95 20.46 2.75
CA MET A 169 -11.08 20.66 3.66
C MET A 169 -12.37 20.19 2.99
N SER A 170 -13.16 19.37 3.68
CA SER A 170 -14.54 19.08 3.27
C SER A 170 -15.53 19.84 4.16
N ILE A 171 -16.62 20.32 3.54
CA ILE A 171 -17.72 20.98 4.25
C ILE A 171 -19.05 20.31 3.88
N LYS A 172 -19.77 19.81 4.89
CA LYS A 172 -21.18 19.40 4.79
C LYS A 172 -22.07 20.43 5.46
N LEU A 173 -23.27 20.64 4.95
CA LEU A 173 -24.30 21.51 5.50
C LEU A 173 -25.32 20.70 6.32
N THR A 174 -25.33 20.89 7.64
CA THR A 174 -26.23 20.17 8.55
C THR A 174 -27.21 21.18 9.18
N GLY A 175 -28.34 21.40 8.48
CA GLY A 175 -29.42 22.29 8.89
C GLY A 175 -29.05 23.78 8.92
N THR A 176 -28.45 24.22 10.02
CA THR A 176 -28.02 25.61 10.30
C THR A 176 -26.51 25.76 10.48
N HIS A 177 -25.78 24.66 10.67
CA HIS A 177 -24.33 24.63 10.82
C HIS A 177 -23.66 23.88 9.66
N TYR A 178 -22.33 23.88 9.66
CA TYR A 178 -21.51 23.11 8.74
C TYR A 178 -20.65 22.15 9.54
N ASP A 179 -20.62 20.88 9.12
CA ASP A 179 -19.65 19.93 9.62
C ASP A 179 -18.42 20.00 8.73
N VAL A 180 -17.27 20.27 9.34
CA VAL A 180 -16.02 20.56 8.66
C VAL A 180 -15.01 19.49 9.02
N PHE A 181 -14.35 18.93 8.01
CA PHE A 181 -13.18 18.08 8.20
C PHE A 181 -12.01 18.71 7.44
N HIS A 182 -10.85 18.81 8.08
CA HIS A 182 -9.64 19.41 7.54
C HIS A 182 -8.46 18.45 7.73
N MET A 183 -7.66 18.29 6.69
CA MET A 183 -6.42 17.53 6.74
C MET A 183 -5.34 18.31 6.00
N ASP A 184 -4.33 18.77 6.74
CA ASP A 184 -3.04 19.14 6.16
C ASP A 184 -2.07 17.95 6.25
N ARG A 185 -0.80 18.17 5.91
CA ARG A 185 0.21 17.12 5.93
C ARG A 185 0.43 16.57 7.36
N ASP A 186 0.63 17.47 8.31
CA ASP A 186 1.01 17.14 9.68
C ASP A 186 -0.21 17.13 10.64
N ASN A 187 -1.38 17.63 10.24
CA ASN A 187 -2.56 17.76 11.12
C ASN A 187 -3.90 17.36 10.48
N ILE A 188 -4.63 16.52 11.21
CA ILE A 188 -6.07 16.30 11.06
C ILE A 188 -6.85 17.16 12.08
N ASN A 189 -7.96 17.75 11.65
CA ASN A 189 -8.80 18.59 12.50
C ASN A 189 -10.22 18.68 11.92
N GLY A 190 -11.17 19.18 12.70
CA GLY A 190 -12.55 19.33 12.24
C GLY A 190 -13.55 19.43 13.38
N GLY A 191 -14.82 19.44 13.03
CA GLY A 191 -15.98 19.64 13.91
C GLY A 191 -16.93 20.69 13.37
N THR A 192 -17.85 21.16 14.22
CA THR A 192 -18.99 21.97 13.80
C THR A 192 -18.68 23.46 13.75
N VAL A 193 -19.05 24.11 12.65
CA VAL A 193 -18.82 25.53 12.35
C VAL A 193 -20.15 26.22 12.03
N ILE A 194 -20.35 27.42 12.55
CA ILE A 194 -21.48 28.31 12.22
C ILE A 194 -20.99 29.57 11.51
N TYR A 195 -21.86 30.18 10.70
CA TYR A 195 -21.62 31.52 10.16
C TYR A 195 -22.41 32.56 10.97
N GLY A 196 -21.75 33.64 11.41
CA GLY A 196 -22.36 34.72 12.19
C GLY A 196 -21.85 36.10 11.79
N LYS A 197 -22.17 37.12 12.61
CA LYS A 197 -21.80 38.53 12.36
C LYS A 197 -20.29 38.76 12.18
N SER A 198 -19.45 37.88 12.73
CA SER A 198 -17.98 37.92 12.63
C SER A 198 -17.41 36.95 11.60
N GLY A 199 -18.23 36.38 10.71
CA GLY A 199 -17.85 35.32 9.78
C GLY A 199 -17.98 33.92 10.38
N LEU A 200 -17.13 32.99 9.91
CA LEU A 200 -17.12 31.59 10.34
C LEU A 200 -16.56 31.42 11.76
N LYS A 201 -17.26 30.64 12.59
CA LYS A 201 -16.90 30.33 13.96
C LYS A 201 -17.02 28.84 14.25
N CYS A 202 -15.92 28.21 14.68
CA CYS A 202 -15.92 26.87 15.23
C CYS A 202 -16.63 26.87 16.60
N ILE A 203 -17.70 26.09 16.72
CA ILE A 203 -18.44 25.91 17.98
C ILE A 203 -18.02 24.63 18.71
N ASP A 204 -17.61 23.60 17.98
CA ASP A 204 -17.02 22.39 18.54
C ASP A 204 -15.93 21.81 17.62
N SER A 205 -15.03 20.99 18.18
CA SER A 205 -13.94 20.39 17.43
C SER A 205 -13.47 19.06 18.01
N PHE A 206 -13.25 18.07 17.15
CA PHE A 206 -12.62 16.80 17.54
C PHE A 206 -11.10 16.91 17.69
N GLY A 207 -10.50 18.01 17.25
CA GLY A 207 -9.07 18.32 17.36
C GLY A 207 -8.83 19.69 17.99
N ASN A 208 -7.78 20.38 17.55
CA ASN A 208 -7.45 21.69 18.14
C ASN A 208 -8.41 22.79 17.63
N LYS A 209 -9.42 23.08 18.45
CA LYS A 209 -10.41 24.15 18.27
C LYS A 209 -9.79 25.54 17.99
N SER A 210 -8.65 25.85 18.59
CA SER A 210 -7.96 27.13 18.37
C SER A 210 -7.36 27.18 16.96
N SER A 211 -6.64 26.13 16.54
CA SER A 211 -6.08 26.00 15.19
C SER A 211 -7.17 26.00 14.12
N LEU A 212 -8.31 25.33 14.36
CA LEU A 212 -9.44 25.36 13.43
C LEU A 212 -10.06 26.76 13.33
N GLN A 213 -10.27 27.47 14.46
CA GLN A 213 -10.72 28.86 14.41
C GLN A 213 -9.71 29.78 13.73
N GLN A 214 -8.40 29.55 13.90
CA GLN A 214 -7.35 30.30 13.23
C GLN A 214 -7.43 30.11 11.70
N LEU A 215 -7.59 28.88 11.21
CA LEU A 215 -7.80 28.58 9.79
C LEU A 215 -9.05 29.28 9.24
N LEU A 216 -10.21 29.15 9.90
CA LEU A 216 -11.46 29.81 9.52
C LEU A 216 -11.36 31.34 9.48
N SER A 217 -10.45 31.90 10.28
CA SER A 217 -10.17 33.34 10.35
C SER A 217 -9.07 33.80 9.38
N ALA A 218 -8.25 32.89 8.84
CA ALA A 218 -6.99 33.19 8.17
C ALA A 218 -7.15 34.07 6.91
N LYS A 219 -6.36 35.16 6.82
CA LYS A 219 -6.31 35.98 5.60
C LYS A 219 -5.41 35.27 4.58
N PHE A 220 -6.03 34.70 3.56
CA PHE A 220 -5.34 34.10 2.44
C PHE A 220 -4.74 35.16 1.51
N THR A 221 -3.59 34.86 0.93
CA THR A 221 -2.78 35.73 0.05
C THR A 221 -2.18 34.87 -1.07
N MET A 222 -1.32 35.43 -1.94
CA MET A 222 -0.61 34.59 -2.92
C MET A 222 0.39 33.61 -2.27
N ARG A 223 0.96 33.99 -1.12
CA ARG A 223 1.88 33.14 -0.31
C ARG A 223 1.13 32.17 0.62
N ASN A 224 -0.06 32.54 1.08
CA ASN A 224 -0.92 31.71 1.95
C ASN A 224 -2.21 31.35 1.21
N LYS A 225 -2.18 30.29 0.40
CA LYS A 225 -3.34 29.81 -0.39
C LYS A 225 -4.36 29.12 0.55
N PRO A 226 -5.68 29.21 0.30
CA PRO A 226 -6.67 28.44 1.06
C PRO A 226 -6.50 26.92 0.80
N PRO A 227 -6.93 26.05 1.74
CA PRO A 227 -7.00 24.61 1.47
C PRO A 227 -7.97 24.30 0.34
N LEU A 228 -7.73 23.20 -0.38
CA LEU A 228 -8.67 22.67 -1.38
C LEU A 228 -9.99 22.37 -0.68
N THR A 229 -11.00 23.22 -0.90
CA THR A 229 -12.25 23.16 -0.14
C THR A 229 -13.36 22.53 -0.97
N ILE A 230 -13.73 21.30 -0.64
CA ILE A 230 -14.77 20.52 -1.30
C ILE A 230 -16.08 20.68 -0.53
N CYS A 231 -17.15 21.12 -1.20
CA CYS A 231 -18.49 21.09 -0.60
C CYS A 231 -19.26 19.85 -1.04
N LEU A 232 -19.96 19.25 -0.09
CA LEU A 232 -20.69 17.99 -0.24
C LEU A 232 -22.20 18.19 -0.50
N ASP A 233 -22.65 19.44 -0.54
CA ASP A 233 -24.05 19.83 -0.71
C ASP A 233 -24.19 20.99 -1.71
N ASP A 234 -25.35 21.10 -2.37
CA ASP A 234 -25.66 22.22 -3.25
C ASP A 234 -26.06 23.46 -2.44
N LEU A 235 -25.05 24.25 -2.04
CA LEU A 235 -25.24 25.49 -1.29
C LEU A 235 -25.97 26.56 -2.12
N SER A 236 -26.99 27.17 -1.52
CA SER A 236 -27.61 28.37 -2.10
C SER A 236 -26.61 29.53 -2.17
N ALA A 237 -26.78 30.45 -3.12
CA ALA A 237 -25.86 31.57 -3.35
C ALA A 237 -25.60 32.45 -2.11
N ALA A 238 -26.52 32.48 -1.14
CA ALA A 238 -26.30 33.12 0.17
C ALA A 238 -25.35 32.31 1.07
N ARG A 239 -25.49 30.97 1.10
CA ARG A 239 -24.63 30.07 1.88
C ARG A 239 -23.23 29.91 1.28
N SER A 240 -23.10 29.93 -0.05
CA SER A 240 -21.79 29.89 -0.73
C SER A 240 -20.90 31.09 -0.37
N LYS A 241 -21.49 32.28 -0.15
CA LYS A 241 -20.77 33.48 0.30
C LYS A 241 -20.12 33.34 1.68
N HIS A 242 -20.61 32.44 2.54
CA HIS A 242 -19.94 32.16 3.82
C HIS A 242 -18.52 31.61 3.62
N TRP A 243 -18.28 30.93 2.49
CA TRP A 243 -17.06 30.19 2.17
C TRP A 243 -16.28 30.77 0.98
N GLU A 244 -16.67 31.94 0.46
CA GLU A 244 -16.07 32.59 -0.72
C GLU A 244 -14.53 32.71 -0.64
N ARG A 245 -14.01 33.02 0.55
CA ARG A 245 -12.57 33.11 0.85
C ARG A 245 -11.80 31.81 0.64
N PHE A 246 -12.48 30.67 0.75
CA PHE A 246 -11.91 29.33 0.62
C PHE A 246 -11.93 28.80 -0.82
N LYS A 247 -12.50 29.55 -1.78
CA LYS A 247 -12.60 29.16 -3.20
C LYS A 247 -13.17 27.75 -3.38
N VAL A 248 -14.33 27.51 -2.75
CA VAL A 248 -15.02 26.21 -2.75
C VAL A 248 -15.13 25.64 -4.17
N GLN A 249 -14.74 24.38 -4.32
CA GLN A 249 -14.79 23.64 -5.58
C GLN A 249 -15.79 22.48 -5.44
N GLN A 250 -16.55 22.21 -6.49
CA GLN A 250 -17.12 20.88 -6.70
C GLN A 250 -16.12 20.10 -7.57
N PRO A 251 -15.73 18.87 -7.18
CA PRO A 251 -14.78 18.07 -7.96
C PRO A 251 -15.41 17.63 -9.28
N ARG A 252 -14.58 17.42 -10.30
CA ARG A 252 -15.04 16.88 -11.59
C ARG A 252 -15.50 15.44 -11.42
N LEU A 253 -16.81 15.25 -11.27
CA LEU A 253 -17.42 13.94 -11.04
C LEU A 253 -17.07 12.96 -12.15
N PHE A 254 -16.51 11.82 -11.76
CA PHE A 254 -16.05 10.73 -12.62
C PHE A 254 -15.04 11.14 -13.70
N ALA A 255 -14.19 12.13 -13.41
CA ALA A 255 -13.04 12.45 -14.24
C ALA A 255 -12.17 11.20 -14.49
N ASP A 256 -11.79 11.03 -15.75
CA ASP A 256 -10.94 9.94 -16.27
C ASP A 256 -11.50 8.52 -16.07
N VAL A 257 -12.78 8.42 -15.70
CA VAL A 257 -13.56 7.18 -15.67
C VAL A 257 -14.25 6.97 -17.01
N ARG A 258 -13.99 5.83 -17.65
CA ARG A 258 -14.73 5.42 -18.86
C ARG A 258 -16.15 4.99 -18.48
N MET A 259 -17.12 5.32 -19.32
CA MET A 259 -18.53 4.94 -19.16
C MET A 259 -19.09 4.51 -20.51
N ASP A 260 -19.45 3.23 -20.63
CA ASP A 260 -20.11 2.70 -21.83
C ASP A 260 -21.63 2.73 -21.60
N ASP A 261 -22.32 3.70 -22.20
CA ASP A 261 -23.79 3.95 -22.14
C ASP A 261 -24.46 4.10 -20.74
N ILE A 262 -23.69 4.08 -19.66
CA ILE A 262 -24.20 4.17 -18.28
C ILE A 262 -24.78 5.56 -17.97
N LYS A 263 -26.02 5.55 -17.46
CA LYS A 263 -26.70 6.75 -16.95
C LYS A 263 -26.57 6.79 -15.44
N ILE A 264 -25.91 7.83 -14.91
CA ILE A 264 -25.83 8.07 -13.46
C ILE A 264 -27.24 8.26 -12.91
N GLU A 265 -27.61 7.47 -11.89
CA GLU A 265 -28.97 7.47 -11.34
C GLU A 265 -29.36 8.85 -10.78
N PRO A 266 -30.50 9.45 -11.18
CA PRO A 266 -30.86 10.81 -10.76
C PRO A 266 -31.00 10.99 -9.24
N ALA A 267 -31.44 9.96 -8.53
CA ALA A 267 -31.64 9.95 -7.07
C ALA A 267 -30.34 9.93 -6.25
N LEU A 268 -29.18 9.70 -6.89
CA LEU A 268 -27.87 9.66 -6.25
C LEU A 268 -27.51 11.07 -5.73
N LYS A 269 -27.39 11.22 -4.42
CA LYS A 269 -27.10 12.52 -3.74
C LYS A 269 -25.70 13.07 -4.12
N LEU A 270 -25.44 14.36 -3.91
CA LEU A 270 -24.17 14.99 -4.35
C LEU A 270 -22.96 14.39 -3.62
N ASP A 271 -23.01 14.23 -2.30
CA ASP A 271 -21.93 13.61 -1.55
C ASP A 271 -21.70 12.14 -1.98
N HIS A 272 -22.76 11.40 -2.29
CA HIS A 272 -22.66 10.07 -2.90
C HIS A 272 -21.93 10.09 -4.26
N LYS A 273 -22.24 11.04 -5.15
CA LYS A 273 -21.53 11.22 -6.43
C LYS A 273 -20.04 11.52 -6.21
N ILE A 274 -19.72 12.42 -5.26
CA ILE A 274 -18.34 12.81 -4.93
C ILE A 274 -17.55 11.60 -4.37
N VAL A 275 -18.11 10.88 -3.41
CA VAL A 275 -17.45 9.74 -2.76
C VAL A 275 -17.20 8.61 -3.75
N LEU A 276 -18.23 8.16 -4.48
CA LEU A 276 -18.06 7.08 -5.46
C LEU A 276 -17.07 7.47 -6.58
N SER A 277 -17.14 8.70 -7.09
CA SER A 277 -16.15 9.21 -8.04
C SER A 277 -14.72 9.12 -7.48
N THR A 278 -14.52 9.54 -6.24
CA THR A 278 -13.19 9.52 -5.61
C THR A 278 -12.69 8.09 -5.45
N MET A 279 -13.55 7.17 -5.00
CA MET A 279 -13.21 5.75 -4.81
C MET A 279 -12.86 5.01 -6.10
N ILE A 280 -13.47 5.39 -7.22
CA ILE A 280 -13.23 4.77 -8.53
C ILE A 280 -11.94 5.32 -9.17
N SER A 281 -11.77 6.64 -9.21
CA SER A 281 -10.62 7.26 -9.89
C SER A 281 -9.28 6.93 -9.20
N HIS A 282 -9.24 6.89 -7.85
CA HIS A 282 -7.98 6.76 -7.10
C HIS A 282 -7.72 5.28 -6.72
N PRO A 283 -6.65 4.63 -7.20
CA PRO A 283 -6.43 3.20 -6.96
C PRO A 283 -6.04 2.85 -5.52
N ASN A 284 -5.46 3.80 -4.78
CA ASN A 284 -4.81 3.55 -3.48
C ASN A 284 -5.63 4.08 -2.27
N ILE A 285 -6.96 4.25 -2.40
CA ILE A 285 -7.83 4.69 -1.28
C ILE A 285 -7.80 3.74 -0.06
N ASN A 286 -7.38 2.49 -0.27
CA ASN A 286 -7.28 1.44 0.73
C ASN A 286 -5.90 1.36 1.39
N VAL A 287 -4.94 2.24 1.02
CA VAL A 287 -3.62 2.30 1.64
C VAL A 287 -3.64 3.27 2.81
N GLY A 288 -3.90 2.73 4.00
CA GLY A 288 -4.11 3.48 5.23
C GLY A 288 -4.89 2.63 6.23
N LEU A 289 -5.70 3.29 7.07
CA LEU A 289 -6.54 2.60 8.04
C LEU A 289 -7.61 1.71 7.38
N ASN A 290 -7.81 0.49 7.90
CA ASN A 290 -8.82 -0.46 7.45
C ASN A 290 -9.62 -1.01 8.65
N MET A 291 -10.90 -0.67 8.76
CA MET A 291 -11.75 -1.05 9.90
C MET A 291 -12.19 -2.52 9.91
N PHE A 292 -11.82 -3.31 8.90
CA PHE A 292 -11.99 -4.76 8.91
C PHE A 292 -10.77 -5.52 9.44
N GLU A 293 -9.63 -4.85 9.65
CA GLU A 293 -8.43 -5.40 10.25
C GLU A 293 -8.46 -5.27 11.79
N PRO A 294 -7.73 -6.13 12.54
CA PRO A 294 -7.73 -6.09 14.00
C PRO A 294 -7.12 -4.79 14.54
N HIS A 295 -7.51 -4.41 15.76
CA HIS A 295 -7.05 -3.18 16.42
C HIS A 295 -5.53 -3.09 16.45
N GLY A 296 -5.00 -2.00 15.88
CA GLY A 296 -3.58 -1.74 15.78
C GLY A 296 -3.34 -0.29 15.37
N VAL A 297 -2.10 0.16 15.60
CA VAL A 297 -1.64 1.49 15.22
C VAL A 297 -1.15 1.47 13.78
N VAL A 298 -1.66 2.42 12.98
CA VAL A 298 -1.29 2.64 11.58
C VAL A 298 -0.52 3.97 11.48
N ASP A 299 0.78 3.92 11.22
CA ASP A 299 1.53 5.12 10.83
C ASP A 299 1.09 5.55 9.42
N ARG A 300 0.50 6.74 9.27
CA ARG A 300 0.00 7.15 7.96
C ARG A 300 1.16 7.28 6.96
N LEU A 301 1.00 6.63 5.82
CA LEU A 301 1.87 6.80 4.67
C LEU A 301 1.43 8.05 3.91
N TYR A 302 2.40 8.90 3.55
CA TYR A 302 2.13 10.06 2.74
C TYR A 302 1.89 9.62 1.30
N HIS A 303 0.65 9.76 0.85
CA HIS A 303 0.26 9.59 -0.55
C HIS A 303 -0.10 10.96 -1.11
N GLU A 304 0.93 11.74 -1.47
CA GLU A 304 0.73 12.77 -2.49
C GLU A 304 0.52 12.00 -3.82
N HIS A 305 -0.64 12.23 -4.43
CA HIS A 305 -1.06 11.66 -5.72
C HIS A 305 -1.72 12.79 -6.48
N GLU A 306 -0.93 13.59 -7.19
CA GLU A 306 -1.52 14.42 -8.25
C GLU A 306 -1.93 13.51 -9.40
N SER A 307 -3.22 13.49 -9.75
CA SER A 307 -3.65 12.91 -11.01
C SER A 307 -3.13 13.76 -12.16
N ILE A 308 -2.57 13.11 -13.19
CA ILE A 308 -1.91 13.77 -14.32
C ILE A 308 -2.97 14.50 -15.17
N ALA A 309 -3.16 15.78 -14.88
CA ALA A 309 -3.69 16.74 -15.82
C ALA A 309 -2.50 17.55 -16.37
N LEU A 310 -1.96 17.12 -17.51
CA LEU A 310 -0.98 17.91 -18.25
C LEU A 310 -1.54 19.32 -18.49
N PRO A 311 -0.75 20.38 -18.30
CA PRO A 311 -1.04 21.65 -18.94
C PRO A 311 -1.10 21.40 -20.45
N ILE A 312 -2.24 21.70 -21.07
CA ILE A 312 -2.29 21.86 -22.51
C ILE A 312 -1.58 23.19 -22.78
N GLU A 313 -0.31 23.13 -23.16
CA GLU A 313 0.32 24.26 -23.83
C GLU A 313 -0.30 24.37 -25.22
N ASP A 314 -0.90 25.52 -25.51
CA ASP A 314 -1.54 25.79 -26.81
C ASP A 314 -0.47 25.92 -27.91
N GLU A 315 -0.03 24.81 -28.50
CA GLU A 315 0.70 24.86 -29.76
C GLU A 315 -0.18 25.51 -30.86
N PRO A 316 0.32 26.52 -31.59
CA PRO A 316 -0.49 27.26 -32.53
C PRO A 316 -0.83 26.41 -33.76
N VAL A 317 -2.12 26.08 -33.91
CA VAL A 317 -2.64 25.32 -35.06
C VAL A 317 -2.33 26.04 -36.38
N GLU A 318 -1.33 25.55 -37.13
CA GLU A 318 -1.09 25.99 -38.49
C GLU A 318 -2.28 25.62 -39.40
N LYS A 319 -2.82 26.63 -40.07
CA LYS A 319 -3.96 26.47 -40.99
C LYS A 319 -3.47 26.03 -42.36
N ILE A 320 -3.67 24.76 -42.70
CA ILE A 320 -3.53 24.27 -44.07
C ILE A 320 -4.92 24.11 -44.70
N ALA A 321 -5.10 24.70 -45.89
CA ALA A 321 -6.36 24.73 -46.62
C ALA A 321 -6.58 23.46 -47.49
N PRO A 322 -7.83 23.10 -47.85
CA PRO A 322 -8.13 21.80 -48.45
C PRO A 322 -7.99 21.72 -49.97
N ASN A 323 -7.29 20.67 -50.45
CA ASN A 323 -7.50 19.90 -51.70
C ASN A 323 -7.45 20.61 -53.08
N PRO A 324 -6.89 19.95 -54.14
CA PRO A 324 -7.68 18.98 -54.90
C PRO A 324 -6.97 17.75 -55.52
N ILE A 325 -7.68 16.61 -55.48
CA ILE A 325 -7.95 15.63 -56.55
C ILE A 325 -6.91 15.40 -57.67
N ILE A 326 -6.42 14.15 -57.80
CA ILE A 326 -6.21 13.42 -59.08
C ILE A 326 -6.74 11.97 -58.90
N LEU A 327 -7.11 11.30 -60.01
CA LEU A 327 -7.84 10.02 -60.10
C LEU A 327 -7.12 8.97 -60.98
N ASP A 328 -7.13 7.68 -60.57
CA ASP A 328 -7.26 6.45 -61.42
C ASP A 328 -7.71 5.27 -60.49
N THR A 329 -8.31 4.09 -60.80
CA THR A 329 -8.63 3.23 -61.98
C THR A 329 -7.49 2.38 -62.59
N VAL A 330 -7.66 1.14 -63.12
CA VAL A 330 -8.85 0.26 -63.39
C VAL A 330 -8.65 -1.25 -62.99
N LEU A 331 -9.31 -1.72 -61.93
CA LEU A 331 -9.96 -3.06 -61.73
C LEU A 331 -9.15 -4.39 -62.02
N PRO A 332 -9.74 -5.60 -62.29
CA PRO A 332 -9.93 -6.62 -61.22
C PRO A 332 -9.65 -8.11 -61.61
N ALA A 333 -9.84 -9.06 -60.67
CA ALA A 333 -10.55 -10.37 -60.80
C ALA A 333 -10.13 -11.39 -59.71
N GLU A 334 -10.77 -12.57 -59.49
CA GLU A 334 -12.20 -12.94 -59.27
C GLU A 334 -12.26 -14.45 -58.85
N ASN A 335 -13.36 -14.91 -58.24
CA ASN A 335 -13.74 -16.33 -57.97
C ASN A 335 -12.99 -17.07 -56.81
N ALA A 336 -13.54 -18.11 -56.16
CA ALA A 336 -14.93 -18.52 -55.85
C ALA A 336 -14.94 -19.70 -54.82
N ASP A 337 -16.14 -20.11 -54.40
CA ASP A 337 -16.56 -21.44 -53.90
C ASP A 337 -16.06 -22.02 -52.53
N GLU A 338 -16.98 -21.95 -51.56
CA GLU A 338 -17.24 -22.97 -50.52
C GLU A 338 -17.92 -24.23 -51.16
N PRO A 339 -18.03 -25.44 -50.52
CA PRO A 339 -18.40 -25.61 -49.11
C PRO A 339 -17.81 -26.84 -48.34
N ALA A 340 -18.24 -26.96 -47.07
CA ALA A 340 -18.14 -28.14 -46.21
C ALA A 340 -19.32 -29.13 -46.47
N PRO A 341 -19.57 -30.23 -45.69
CA PRO A 341 -18.86 -30.75 -44.51
C PRO A 341 -18.68 -32.29 -44.44
N GLU A 342 -17.99 -32.80 -43.41
CA GLU A 342 -18.42 -34.05 -42.74
C GLU A 342 -17.94 -34.17 -41.27
N LYS A 343 -18.52 -35.10 -40.50
CA LYS A 343 -18.31 -35.25 -39.04
C LYS A 343 -17.71 -36.60 -38.66
N LEU A 344 -16.69 -36.63 -37.80
CA LEU A 344 -16.43 -37.80 -36.95
C LEU A 344 -15.76 -37.44 -35.60
N VAL A 345 -15.81 -38.36 -34.64
CA VAL A 345 -15.92 -38.03 -33.20
C VAL A 345 -14.99 -38.87 -32.30
N ARG A 346 -14.36 -38.21 -31.31
CA ARG A 346 -13.63 -38.78 -30.14
C ARG A 346 -12.34 -39.57 -30.49
N LYS A 347 -11.21 -39.48 -29.74
CA LYS A 347 -11.00 -39.36 -28.28
C LYS A 347 -9.65 -38.68 -27.97
N LYS A 348 -9.51 -38.06 -26.78
CA LYS A 348 -8.22 -37.53 -26.27
C LYS A 348 -7.23 -38.64 -25.93
N LYS A 349 -5.93 -38.44 -26.20
CA LYS A 349 -4.83 -39.06 -25.41
C LYS A 349 -3.58 -38.17 -25.43
N ILE A 350 -3.45 -37.30 -24.44
CA ILE A 350 -2.29 -36.43 -24.24
C ILE A 350 -1.06 -37.29 -23.89
N ARG A 351 0.10 -36.95 -24.44
CA ARG A 351 1.34 -37.74 -24.32
C ARG A 351 2.48 -36.84 -23.86
N PHE A 352 2.77 -36.82 -22.56
CA PHE A 352 3.92 -36.10 -22.02
C PHE A 352 5.24 -36.74 -22.50
N ARG A 353 6.23 -35.90 -22.79
CA ARG A 353 7.63 -36.26 -23.00
C ARG A 353 8.48 -35.50 -21.99
N LEU A 354 9.24 -36.22 -21.17
CA LEU A 354 10.32 -35.66 -20.36
C LEU A 354 11.65 -35.96 -21.07
N PRO A 355 12.38 -34.95 -21.59
CA PRO A 355 13.71 -35.15 -22.14
C PRO A 355 14.75 -35.21 -21.00
N GLY A 356 14.98 -36.40 -20.45
CA GLY A 356 16.12 -36.64 -19.56
C GLY A 356 17.40 -36.78 -20.37
N GLN A 357 18.33 -35.82 -20.27
CA GLN A 357 19.58 -35.81 -21.03
C GLN A 357 20.78 -35.90 -20.07
N GLN A 358 21.27 -37.12 -19.84
CA GLN A 358 22.54 -37.34 -19.13
C GLN A 358 23.72 -37.20 -20.11
N ILE A 359 24.73 -36.42 -19.72
CA ILE A 359 25.99 -36.29 -20.46
C ILE A 359 26.98 -37.32 -19.91
N ILE A 360 27.22 -38.40 -20.66
CA ILE A 360 28.41 -39.24 -20.52
C ILE A 360 28.89 -39.59 -21.93
N SER A 361 30.09 -39.14 -22.30
CA SER A 361 30.67 -39.39 -23.62
C SER A 361 32.20 -39.55 -23.57
N PHE A 362 32.67 -40.55 -22.83
CA PHE A 362 34.07 -41.01 -22.90
C PHE A 362 34.16 -42.52 -22.65
N PHE A 363 33.96 -43.30 -23.72
CA PHE A 363 34.95 -44.25 -24.26
C PHE A 363 34.39 -44.87 -25.55
N ARG A 364 35.26 -45.20 -26.50
CA ARG A 364 34.91 -45.72 -27.83
C ARG A 364 35.38 -47.16 -27.94
N GLU A 365 34.46 -48.11 -28.12
CA GLU A 365 34.51 -49.14 -29.19
C GLU A 365 33.30 -50.11 -29.15
N GLN A 366 33.20 -50.92 -30.22
CA GLN A 366 32.25 -52.03 -30.45
C GLN A 366 30.74 -51.72 -30.46
N ASN A 367 30.22 -51.50 -31.67
CA ASN A 367 28.82 -51.75 -31.99
C ASN A 367 28.53 -53.26 -31.97
N SER A 368 27.75 -53.76 -31.01
CA SER A 368 26.91 -54.95 -31.24
C SER A 368 25.64 -54.90 -30.37
N ILE A 369 24.47 -55.01 -31.01
CA ILE A 369 23.20 -55.11 -30.30
C ILE A 369 22.96 -56.59 -29.98
N ILE A 370 23.43 -57.03 -28.81
CA ILE A 370 23.11 -58.36 -28.28
C ILE A 370 22.00 -58.20 -27.24
N SER A 371 20.76 -58.54 -27.62
CA SER A 371 19.58 -58.42 -26.77
C SER A 371 19.48 -59.55 -25.73
N ASN A 372 20.48 -59.67 -24.86
CA ASN A 372 20.47 -60.63 -23.76
C ASN A 372 19.43 -60.22 -22.70
N ARG A 373 18.22 -60.78 -22.79
CA ARG A 373 17.25 -60.76 -21.70
C ARG A 373 17.79 -61.59 -20.54
N VAL A 374 18.45 -60.92 -19.60
CA VAL A 374 18.86 -61.50 -18.31
C VAL A 374 17.61 -61.64 -17.43
N ASN A 375 16.81 -62.68 -17.68
CA ASN A 375 15.65 -63.06 -16.86
C ASN A 375 16.14 -63.65 -15.52
N ILE A 376 16.35 -62.78 -14.53
CA ILE A 376 16.63 -63.19 -13.16
C ILE A 376 15.29 -63.49 -12.46
N ASN A 377 14.92 -64.77 -12.42
CA ASN A 377 13.81 -65.25 -11.60
C ASN A 377 14.26 -65.41 -10.14
N TRP A 378 14.35 -64.30 -9.40
CA TRP A 378 14.50 -64.36 -7.94
C TRP A 378 13.17 -64.71 -7.26
N SER A 379 13.21 -65.55 -6.23
CA SER A 379 12.07 -65.71 -5.33
C SER A 379 11.91 -64.47 -4.43
N SER A 380 10.72 -64.27 -3.86
CA SER A 380 10.46 -63.18 -2.91
C SER A 380 11.45 -63.19 -1.73
N GLU A 381 11.86 -64.38 -1.27
CA GLU A 381 12.83 -64.56 -0.20
C GLU A 381 14.24 -64.12 -0.61
N GLN A 382 14.67 -64.37 -1.85
CA GLN A 382 15.95 -63.90 -2.38
C GLN A 382 15.97 -62.37 -2.50
N ILE A 383 14.85 -61.75 -2.92
CA ILE A 383 14.70 -60.29 -2.96
C ILE A 383 14.80 -59.70 -1.55
N ILE A 384 14.10 -60.28 -0.57
CA ILE A 384 14.11 -59.84 0.84
C ILE A 384 15.50 -60.04 1.48
N SER A 385 16.17 -61.15 1.19
CA SER A 385 17.53 -61.43 1.67
C SER A 385 18.56 -60.46 1.10
N PHE A 386 18.47 -60.14 -0.20
CA PHE A 386 19.33 -59.13 -0.83
C PHE A 386 19.10 -57.73 -0.24
N LEU A 387 17.84 -57.33 -0.03
CA LEU A 387 17.50 -56.02 0.56
C LEU A 387 17.93 -55.90 2.03
N THR A 388 17.78 -56.96 2.83
CA THR A 388 18.24 -56.96 4.23
C THR A 388 19.78 -56.96 4.33
N ALA A 389 20.49 -57.68 3.45
CA ALA A 389 21.95 -57.58 3.35
C ALA A 389 22.41 -56.16 2.97
N LEU A 390 21.72 -55.49 2.03
CA LEU A 390 22.02 -54.11 1.64
C LEU A 390 21.82 -53.11 2.79
N LEU A 391 20.72 -53.26 3.55
CA LEU A 391 20.43 -52.45 4.74
C LEU A 391 21.47 -52.64 5.86
N LEU A 392 21.91 -53.89 6.09
CA LEU A 392 22.94 -54.18 7.08
C LEU A 392 24.31 -53.60 6.69
N LEU A 393 24.69 -53.66 5.41
CA LEU A 393 25.89 -52.99 4.89
C LEU A 393 25.82 -51.47 5.05
N GLY A 394 24.67 -50.86 4.76
CA GLY A 394 24.44 -49.42 4.97
C GLY A 394 24.57 -49.01 6.44
N SER A 395 23.99 -49.80 7.35
CA SER A 395 24.09 -49.61 8.81
C SER A 395 25.54 -49.66 9.31
N PHE A 396 26.32 -50.63 8.83
CA PHE A 396 27.74 -50.77 9.21
C PHE A 396 28.58 -49.59 8.70
N GLY A 397 28.36 -49.16 7.46
CA GLY A 397 29.02 -47.98 6.88
C GLY A 397 28.71 -46.68 7.63
N GLY A 398 27.43 -46.45 7.97
CA GLY A 398 27.00 -45.29 8.75
C GLY A 398 27.63 -45.23 10.13
N THR A 399 27.77 -46.37 10.80
CA THR A 399 28.37 -46.47 12.15
C THR A 399 29.87 -46.16 12.13
N ILE A 400 30.61 -46.62 11.11
CA ILE A 400 32.03 -46.29 10.92
C ILE A 400 32.21 -44.80 10.60
N TYR A 401 31.31 -44.21 9.80
CA TYR A 401 31.34 -42.79 9.47
C TYR A 401 31.11 -41.90 10.71
N TYR A 402 30.06 -42.17 11.50
CA TYR A 402 29.74 -41.41 12.72
C TYR A 402 30.87 -41.48 13.75
N LYS A 403 31.47 -42.66 13.97
CA LYS A 403 32.52 -42.85 14.99
C LYS A 403 33.84 -42.14 14.64
N LYS A 404 34.04 -41.75 13.38
CA LYS A 404 35.22 -40.98 12.93
C LYS A 404 35.08 -39.46 13.17
N ILE A 405 33.86 -38.94 13.30
CA ILE A 405 33.58 -37.49 13.39
C ILE A 405 33.68 -36.96 14.83
N ILE A 406 33.35 -37.78 15.83
CA ILE A 406 33.24 -37.33 17.23
C ILE A 406 34.60 -37.17 17.94
N VAL A 407 35.69 -37.70 17.38
CA VAL A 407 37.01 -37.78 18.06
C VAL A 407 37.92 -36.56 17.78
N SER A 408 37.53 -35.62 16.91
CA SER A 408 38.46 -34.60 16.36
C SER A 408 38.02 -33.12 16.47
N LYS A 409 37.15 -32.74 17.41
CA LYS A 409 36.80 -31.32 17.64
C LYS A 409 37.12 -30.80 19.05
N GLY A 410 38.09 -29.89 19.10
CA GLY A 410 38.39 -29.00 20.24
C GLY A 410 39.88 -28.76 20.47
N PRO A 411 40.36 -27.50 20.62
CA PRO A 411 39.83 -26.26 20.06
C PRO A 411 40.91 -25.40 19.32
N ARG A 412 40.57 -24.83 18.16
CA ARG A 412 41.36 -23.77 17.49
C ARG A 412 40.44 -22.83 16.67
N LEU A 413 39.95 -21.76 17.30
CA LEU A 413 38.89 -20.92 16.73
C LEU A 413 39.38 -19.70 15.92
N GLU A 414 40.69 -19.42 15.91
CA GLU A 414 41.24 -18.17 15.34
C GLU A 414 41.78 -18.29 13.90
N TYR A 415 41.99 -19.50 13.37
CA TYR A 415 42.63 -19.71 12.06
C TYR A 415 41.67 -19.99 10.90
N GLU A 416 40.45 -20.49 11.15
CA GLU A 416 39.48 -20.76 10.06
C GLU A 416 38.91 -19.47 9.43
N TYR A 417 38.79 -18.39 10.22
CA TYR A 417 38.27 -17.09 9.77
C TYR A 417 39.07 -16.47 8.62
N ILE A 418 40.41 -16.63 8.65
CA ILE A 418 41.31 -16.03 7.64
C ILE A 418 41.26 -16.79 6.31
N ASN A 419 41.03 -18.11 6.32
CA ASN A 419 40.94 -18.90 5.09
C ASN A 419 39.57 -18.79 4.41
N ALA A 420 38.48 -18.74 5.18
CA ALA A 420 37.12 -18.59 4.62
C ALA A 420 36.97 -17.30 3.78
N VAL A 421 37.59 -16.19 4.23
CA VAL A 421 37.61 -14.90 3.51
C VAL A 421 38.39 -14.96 2.19
N ASN A 422 39.33 -15.89 2.04
CA ASN A 422 40.10 -16.06 0.80
C ASN A 422 39.43 -17.02 -0.19
N GLU A 423 38.89 -18.18 0.23
CA GLU A 423 38.20 -19.10 -0.70
C GLU A 423 36.96 -18.47 -1.36
N LEU A 424 36.28 -17.55 -0.67
CA LEU A 424 35.14 -16.81 -1.23
C LEU A 424 35.49 -15.90 -2.42
N LYS A 425 36.77 -15.59 -2.67
CA LYS A 425 37.19 -14.76 -3.82
C LYS A 425 37.42 -15.52 -5.11
N GLU A 426 37.55 -16.86 -5.09
CA GLU A 426 37.97 -17.63 -6.28
C GLU A 426 36.85 -18.38 -7.01
N LYS A 427 35.59 -18.33 -6.55
CA LYS A 427 34.49 -19.17 -7.08
C LYS A 427 33.23 -18.41 -7.50
N SER A 428 33.39 -17.31 -8.23
CA SER A 428 32.31 -16.63 -8.97
C SER A 428 32.00 -17.36 -10.29
N VAL A 429 31.16 -18.39 -10.24
CA VAL A 429 30.62 -19.06 -11.45
C VAL A 429 29.37 -18.34 -11.94
N VAL A 430 29.47 -17.60 -13.03
CA VAL A 430 28.33 -16.92 -13.68
C VAL A 430 27.39 -17.95 -14.30
N PHE A 431 26.12 -17.92 -13.89
CA PHE A 431 25.03 -18.64 -14.56
C PHE A 431 24.10 -17.65 -15.25
N GLU A 432 24.22 -17.51 -16.57
CA GLU A 432 23.20 -16.88 -17.38
C GLU A 432 21.92 -17.74 -17.36
N ARG A 433 20.80 -17.17 -16.94
CA ARG A 433 19.46 -17.68 -17.25
C ARG A 433 18.58 -16.53 -17.74
N PHE A 434 17.94 -16.77 -18.87
CA PHE A 434 17.04 -15.81 -19.52
C PHE A 434 15.85 -15.47 -18.61
N LEU A 435 15.71 -14.19 -18.28
CA LEU A 435 14.50 -13.62 -17.68
C LEU A 435 13.68 -12.89 -18.77
N PRO A 436 12.34 -12.87 -18.65
CA PRO A 436 11.49 -12.14 -19.59
C PRO A 436 11.63 -10.63 -19.40
N LYS A 437 11.41 -9.85 -20.47
CA LYS A 437 11.20 -8.39 -20.34
C LYS A 437 9.94 -8.13 -19.53
N ILE A 438 10.10 -7.47 -18.37
CA ILE A 438 9.00 -6.97 -17.55
C ILE A 438 9.06 -5.43 -17.57
N THR A 439 7.89 -4.80 -17.64
CA THR A 439 7.69 -3.34 -17.69
C THR A 439 7.95 -2.67 -16.33
N SER A 440 8.07 -1.34 -16.34
CA SER A 440 8.50 -0.48 -15.21
C SER A 440 7.70 -0.54 -13.90
N HIS A 441 6.54 -1.19 -13.86
CA HIS A 441 5.61 -1.17 -12.72
C HIS A 441 5.52 -2.53 -12.01
N VAL A 442 5.28 -2.50 -10.70
CA VAL A 442 4.91 -3.69 -9.92
C VAL A 442 3.58 -4.25 -10.46
N PRO A 443 3.48 -5.55 -10.79
CA PRO A 443 2.22 -6.13 -11.27
C PRO A 443 1.10 -6.01 -10.21
N THR A 444 0.05 -5.26 -10.53
CA THR A 444 -1.15 -5.12 -9.71
C THR A 444 -2.09 -6.32 -9.91
N GLY A 445 -1.73 -7.45 -9.29
CA GLY A 445 -2.47 -8.71 -9.28
C GLY A 445 -1.77 -9.77 -8.42
N GLU A 446 -2.34 -10.98 -8.34
CA GLU A 446 -1.91 -12.09 -7.45
C GLU A 446 -0.55 -12.75 -7.83
N ALA A 447 0.34 -12.04 -8.53
CA ALA A 447 1.56 -12.62 -9.10
C ALA A 447 2.73 -12.77 -8.10
N LEU A 448 2.73 -12.04 -6.97
CA LEU A 448 3.83 -12.01 -6.00
C LEU A 448 3.31 -12.09 -4.55
N PRO A 449 3.91 -12.93 -3.68
CA PRO A 449 3.66 -12.92 -2.24
C PRO A 449 3.89 -11.56 -1.58
N ARG A 450 3.16 -11.28 -0.48
CA ARG A 450 3.25 -10.00 0.27
C ARG A 450 4.67 -9.73 0.79
N ASP A 451 5.41 -10.75 1.20
CA ASP A 451 6.80 -10.62 1.65
C ASP A 451 7.79 -10.35 0.51
N GLU A 452 7.56 -10.88 -0.70
CA GLU A 452 8.35 -10.54 -1.90
C GLU A 452 8.07 -9.10 -2.38
N LYS A 453 6.80 -8.66 -2.36
CA LYS A 453 6.44 -7.25 -2.63
C LYS A 453 7.12 -6.29 -1.64
N ILE A 454 7.12 -6.62 -0.34
CA ILE A 454 7.78 -5.81 0.71
C ILE A 454 9.28 -5.69 0.46
N TRP A 455 9.93 -6.77 0.01
CA TRP A 455 11.34 -6.83 -0.36
C TRP A 455 11.68 -5.93 -1.56
N LEU A 456 10.97 -6.09 -2.68
CA LEU A 456 11.21 -5.31 -3.91
C LEU A 456 11.03 -3.81 -3.67
N GLN A 457 10.03 -3.42 -2.88
CA GLN A 457 9.80 -2.04 -2.45
C GLN A 457 10.96 -1.48 -1.62
N SER A 458 11.51 -2.27 -0.69
CA SER A 458 12.67 -1.84 0.12
C SER A 458 13.89 -1.56 -0.75
N ALA A 459 14.21 -2.45 -1.69
CA ALA A 459 15.35 -2.29 -2.59
C ALA A 459 15.17 -1.09 -3.55
N ALA A 460 13.95 -0.86 -4.04
CA ALA A 460 13.63 0.31 -4.87
C ALA A 460 13.79 1.61 -4.07
N LEU A 461 13.29 1.64 -2.84
CA LEU A 461 13.38 2.79 -1.95
C LEU A 461 14.83 3.11 -1.58
N GLU A 462 15.61 2.13 -1.18
CA GLU A 462 17.03 2.29 -0.87
C GLU A 462 17.79 2.87 -2.05
N ARG A 463 17.66 2.26 -3.25
CA ARG A 463 18.33 2.73 -4.47
C ARG A 463 17.93 4.16 -4.83
N GLY A 464 16.64 4.50 -4.69
CA GLY A 464 16.12 5.85 -4.94
C GLY A 464 16.67 6.89 -3.96
N LEU A 465 16.66 6.58 -2.65
CA LEU A 465 17.21 7.47 -1.62
C LEU A 465 18.73 7.66 -1.78
N ILE A 466 19.49 6.59 -2.04
CA ILE A 466 20.95 6.68 -2.25
C ILE A 466 21.26 7.60 -3.44
N LYS A 467 20.58 7.41 -4.58
CA LYS A 467 20.74 8.29 -5.76
C LYS A 467 20.34 9.74 -5.48
N LEU A 468 19.22 9.95 -4.78
CA LEU A 468 18.75 11.28 -4.38
C LEU A 468 19.81 12.03 -3.55
N PHE A 469 20.36 11.37 -2.52
CA PHE A 469 21.40 11.97 -1.69
C PHE A 469 22.75 12.11 -2.41
N ILE A 470 23.11 11.25 -3.38
CA ILE A 470 24.30 11.45 -4.22
C ILE A 470 24.15 12.70 -5.11
N ASN A 471 22.97 12.91 -5.70
CA ASN A 471 22.74 13.96 -6.69
C ASN A 471 22.48 15.35 -6.07
N LEU A 472 21.88 15.43 -4.88
CA LEU A 472 21.63 16.69 -4.16
C LEU A 472 22.68 16.90 -3.05
N LYS A 473 23.35 18.06 -3.05
CA LYS A 473 24.39 18.37 -2.05
C LYS A 473 23.80 18.58 -0.66
N PRO A 474 24.59 18.39 0.42
CA PRO A 474 24.20 18.77 1.76
C PRO A 474 23.68 20.22 1.83
N GLY A 475 22.62 20.43 2.62
CA GLY A 475 21.92 21.71 2.74
C GLY A 475 21.01 22.10 1.56
N GLN A 476 20.94 21.32 0.47
CA GLN A 476 19.97 21.58 -0.61
C GLN A 476 18.60 20.93 -0.35
N LEU A 477 18.55 19.79 0.34
CA LEU A 477 17.32 19.08 0.69
C LEU A 477 16.65 19.73 1.89
N THR A 478 15.35 20.03 1.80
CA THR A 478 14.53 20.53 2.93
C THR A 478 13.54 19.49 3.42
N TYR A 479 13.04 18.61 2.55
CA TYR A 479 12.11 17.55 2.92
C TYR A 479 12.29 16.31 2.03
N ILE A 480 12.11 15.14 2.63
CA ILE A 480 11.84 13.89 1.91
C ILE A 480 10.70 13.19 2.64
N SER A 481 9.74 12.65 1.89
CA SER A 481 8.79 11.66 2.36
C SER A 481 8.80 10.49 1.40
N SER A 482 8.98 9.27 1.89
CA SER A 482 8.91 8.08 1.03
C SER A 482 7.87 7.08 1.52
N SER A 483 7.20 6.43 0.56
CA SER A 483 6.04 5.59 0.82
C SER A 483 5.91 4.49 -0.24
N GLU A 484 6.32 3.27 0.11
CA GLU A 484 6.26 2.04 -0.72
C GLU A 484 6.97 2.10 -2.08
N THR A 485 6.40 2.87 -3.02
CA THR A 485 6.85 3.04 -4.40
C THR A 485 7.06 4.51 -4.76
N ILE A 486 6.66 5.44 -3.88
CA ILE A 486 6.68 6.89 -4.11
C ILE A 486 7.76 7.55 -3.27
N LEU A 487 8.46 8.51 -3.87
CA LEU A 487 9.46 9.36 -3.24
C LEU A 487 9.14 10.83 -3.54
N SER A 488 8.57 11.51 -2.53
CA SER A 488 8.27 12.95 -2.54
C SER A 488 9.47 13.72 -1.99
N VAL A 489 9.96 14.71 -2.74
CA VAL A 489 11.21 15.44 -2.47
C VAL A 489 10.97 16.94 -2.52
N GLU A 490 11.53 17.67 -1.55
CA GLU A 490 11.63 19.13 -1.60
C GLU A 490 13.07 19.60 -1.44
N PHE A 491 13.49 20.49 -2.32
CA PHE A 491 14.87 20.99 -2.37
C PHE A 491 14.96 22.44 -2.86
N VAL A 492 16.05 23.11 -2.50
CA VAL A 492 16.34 24.50 -2.87
C VAL A 492 17.36 24.55 -4.01
N GLY A 493 17.09 25.40 -5.01
CA GLY A 493 17.96 25.56 -6.18
C GLY A 493 17.76 26.87 -6.94
N GLY A 494 18.39 26.94 -8.11
CA GLY A 494 18.15 28.00 -9.10
C GLY A 494 16.80 27.84 -9.79
N GLU A 495 16.50 28.73 -10.75
CA GLU A 495 15.20 28.73 -11.44
C GLU A 495 14.91 27.42 -12.18
N ILE A 496 15.89 26.91 -12.91
CA ILE A 496 15.86 25.57 -13.52
C ILE A 496 16.64 24.64 -12.58
N PRO A 497 16.04 23.55 -12.07
CA PRO A 497 16.75 22.59 -11.24
C PRO A 497 17.79 21.86 -12.10
N ARG A 498 19.01 21.69 -11.58
CA ARG A 498 20.08 20.91 -12.25
C ARG A 498 19.99 19.40 -11.98
N TRP A 499 18.96 18.96 -11.27
CA TRP A 499 18.69 17.57 -10.95
C TRP A 499 17.66 17.04 -11.94
N GLN A 500 18.01 15.98 -12.66
CA GLN A 500 17.11 15.21 -13.51
C GLN A 500 17.00 13.82 -12.88
N PRO A 501 15.83 13.44 -12.31
CA PRO A 501 15.64 12.19 -11.57
C PRO A 501 15.31 10.98 -12.47
N ASP A 502 15.52 11.09 -13.79
CA ASP A 502 15.19 10.10 -14.82
C ASP A 502 15.79 8.70 -14.54
N ASP A 503 16.85 8.62 -13.72
CA ASP A 503 17.50 7.38 -13.31
C ASP A 503 17.02 6.85 -11.92
N ILE A 504 16.18 7.59 -11.22
CA ILE A 504 15.59 7.26 -9.91
C ILE A 504 14.18 6.70 -10.08
N GLY A 505 13.35 7.38 -10.87
CA GLY A 505 11.92 7.09 -10.97
C GLY A 505 11.23 7.83 -12.11
N LEU A 506 10.01 7.40 -12.43
CA LEU A 506 9.10 8.15 -13.28
C LEU A 506 8.64 9.41 -12.52
N ILE A 507 8.82 10.58 -13.11
CA ILE A 507 8.30 11.83 -12.56
C ILE A 507 6.78 11.80 -12.63
N LEU A 508 6.12 11.88 -11.47
CA LEU A 508 4.66 11.99 -11.35
C LEU A 508 4.21 13.45 -11.38
N ALA A 509 4.91 14.30 -10.62
CA ALA A 509 4.61 15.73 -10.51
C ALA A 509 5.87 16.55 -10.21
N THR A 510 5.87 17.80 -10.65
CA THR A 510 6.88 18.82 -10.28
C THR A 510 6.20 20.17 -10.05
N ASN A 511 6.55 20.85 -8.96
CA ASN A 511 6.06 22.19 -8.65
C ASN A 511 7.22 23.07 -8.13
N ARG A 512 7.08 24.40 -8.25
CA ARG A 512 8.15 25.36 -7.97
C ARG A 512 7.62 26.68 -7.40
N ASP A 513 7.99 26.99 -6.15
CA ASP A 513 7.73 28.28 -5.50
C ASP A 513 9.00 29.16 -5.47
N VAL A 514 8.83 30.49 -5.43
CA VAL A 514 9.93 31.47 -5.31
C VAL A 514 10.29 31.68 -3.84
N ILE A 515 11.59 31.76 -3.51
CA ILE A 515 12.07 31.99 -2.14
C ILE A 515 12.36 33.49 -1.93
N ASP A 516 11.37 34.19 -1.36
CA ASP A 516 11.40 35.65 -1.16
C ASP A 516 12.50 36.18 -0.23
N CYS A 517 13.11 35.34 0.61
CA CYS A 517 14.02 35.77 1.68
C CYS A 517 15.42 36.18 1.19
N CYS A 518 15.84 35.55 0.10
CA CYS A 518 17.25 35.23 -0.15
C CYS A 518 17.55 34.98 -1.63
N GLY A 519 16.52 34.84 -2.48
CA GLY A 519 16.65 34.46 -3.87
C GLY A 519 16.76 32.94 -4.07
N GLY A 520 16.43 32.49 -5.27
CA GLY A 520 16.29 31.06 -5.59
C GLY A 520 14.85 30.57 -5.49
N TYR A 521 14.69 29.27 -5.71
CA TYR A 521 13.40 28.61 -5.86
C TYR A 521 13.38 27.32 -5.02
N LYS A 522 12.23 27.05 -4.40
CA LYS A 522 11.95 25.78 -3.74
C LYS A 522 11.21 24.90 -4.74
N HIS A 523 11.80 23.75 -5.04
CA HIS A 523 11.27 22.75 -5.95
C HIS A 523 10.66 21.61 -5.15
N TYR A 524 9.58 21.06 -5.69
CA TYR A 524 8.87 19.90 -5.18
C TYR A 524 8.81 18.87 -6.31
N THR A 525 9.01 17.59 -6.02
CA THR A 525 9.03 16.52 -7.04
C THR A 525 8.54 15.21 -6.45
N ASP A 526 7.54 14.60 -7.08
CA ASP A 526 7.06 13.25 -6.77
C ASP A 526 7.57 12.25 -7.82
N LEU A 527 8.11 11.12 -7.37
CA LEU A 527 8.70 10.07 -8.21
C LEU A 527 8.07 8.70 -7.91
N GLU A 528 7.65 7.94 -8.94
CA GLU A 528 7.40 6.49 -8.85
C GLU A 528 8.72 5.75 -9.12
N LEU A 529 9.21 5.01 -8.13
CA LEU A 529 10.52 4.34 -8.16
C LEU A 529 10.55 3.17 -9.15
N ILE A 530 11.65 3.04 -9.91
CA ILE A 530 11.78 2.03 -10.98
C ILE A 530 12.31 0.69 -10.46
N TYR A 531 11.62 -0.40 -10.83
CA TYR A 531 11.88 -1.77 -10.34
C TYR A 531 12.79 -2.65 -11.21
N THR A 532 13.17 -2.20 -12.42
CA THR A 532 13.59 -3.07 -13.53
C THR A 532 14.82 -3.95 -13.29
N ASP A 533 15.70 -3.57 -12.36
CA ASP A 533 17.02 -4.20 -12.19
C ASP A 533 17.22 -4.86 -10.81
N LEU A 534 16.19 -4.87 -9.96
CA LEU A 534 16.32 -5.16 -8.51
C LEU A 534 16.36 -6.65 -8.14
N PHE A 535 16.46 -7.55 -9.12
CA PHE A 535 16.45 -9.01 -8.91
C PHE A 535 17.84 -9.60 -8.63
N THR A 536 18.72 -8.85 -7.95
CA THR A 536 19.96 -9.40 -7.38
C THR A 536 19.70 -9.98 -6.01
N GLU A 537 20.08 -11.24 -5.75
CA GLU A 537 20.01 -11.81 -4.40
C GLU A 537 20.82 -10.95 -3.40
N PRO A 538 20.29 -10.72 -2.19
CA PRO A 538 20.92 -9.83 -1.23
C PRO A 538 22.22 -10.47 -0.68
N GLN A 539 23.31 -9.72 -0.72
CA GLN A 539 24.65 -10.24 -0.40
C GLN A 539 24.91 -10.45 1.10
N ALA A 540 24.01 -9.98 1.96
CA ALA A 540 24.07 -10.13 3.42
C ALA A 540 23.26 -11.35 3.91
N ALA A 541 23.68 -11.93 5.04
CA ALA A 541 22.93 -13.02 5.67
C ALA A 541 21.60 -12.55 6.29
N GLU A 542 20.59 -13.44 6.37
CA GLU A 542 19.45 -13.22 7.27
C GLU A 542 19.95 -13.37 8.73
N LEU A 543 19.69 -12.38 9.58
CA LEU A 543 20.04 -12.40 11.01
C LEU A 543 18.79 -12.48 11.90
N ALA A 544 18.96 -12.94 13.14
CA ALA A 544 17.90 -12.88 14.14
C ALA A 544 17.63 -11.43 14.59
N ALA A 545 16.39 -11.14 15.00
CA ALA A 545 15.96 -9.77 15.27
C ALA A 545 16.71 -9.12 16.46
N ASP A 546 16.98 -9.91 17.50
CA ASP A 546 17.81 -9.54 18.66
C ASP A 546 19.26 -9.22 18.26
N ALA A 547 19.84 -9.96 17.31
CA ALA A 547 21.17 -9.69 16.77
C ALA A 547 21.19 -8.35 15.99
N ILE A 548 20.19 -8.10 15.14
CA ILE A 548 20.05 -6.82 14.40
C ILE A 548 19.86 -5.65 15.37
N LEU A 549 18.99 -5.80 16.37
CA LEU A 549 18.77 -4.81 17.42
C LEU A 549 20.04 -4.52 18.22
N SER A 550 20.87 -5.53 18.47
CA SER A 550 22.16 -5.39 19.16
C SER A 550 23.19 -4.65 18.31
N ILE A 551 23.31 -4.99 17.02
CA ILE A 551 24.21 -4.28 16.08
C ILE A 551 23.82 -2.80 15.98
N LEU A 552 22.54 -2.50 15.77
CA LEU A 552 22.05 -1.10 15.69
C LEU A 552 22.35 -0.30 16.96
N LYS A 553 22.26 -0.91 18.15
CA LYS A 553 22.55 -0.25 19.44
C LYS A 553 24.05 -0.09 19.72
N VAL A 554 24.91 -0.95 19.16
CA VAL A 554 26.37 -0.92 19.35
C VAL A 554 27.05 0.02 18.34
N ASP A 555 26.70 -0.09 17.06
CA ASP A 555 27.33 0.68 15.98
C ASP A 555 26.82 2.13 15.93
N TYR A 556 25.60 2.38 16.41
CA TYR A 556 24.96 3.70 16.38
C TYR A 556 24.30 4.08 17.73
N PRO A 557 25.07 4.20 18.83
CA PRO A 557 24.53 4.42 20.18
C PRO A 557 23.87 5.79 20.39
N ALA A 558 23.94 6.70 19.42
CA ALA A 558 23.28 8.00 19.43
C ALA A 558 21.85 7.98 18.86
N LEU A 559 21.39 6.86 18.27
CA LEU A 559 20.08 6.77 17.63
C LEU A 559 18.95 6.55 18.65
N ARG A 560 17.84 7.27 18.48
CA ARG A 560 16.60 6.93 19.19
C ARG A 560 15.91 5.80 18.43
N LEU A 561 16.01 4.59 18.96
CA LEU A 561 15.49 3.36 18.37
C LEU A 561 14.25 2.90 19.16
N ASN A 562 13.11 2.87 18.48
CA ASN A 562 11.82 2.47 19.04
C ASN A 562 11.28 1.22 18.29
N GLU A 563 11.25 0.09 18.98
CA GLU A 563 10.78 -1.20 18.46
C GLU A 563 9.25 -1.29 18.56
N GLN A 564 8.56 -1.57 17.44
CA GLN A 564 7.10 -1.73 17.43
C GLN A 564 6.68 -3.18 17.58
N SER A 565 5.47 -3.40 18.09
CA SER A 565 4.88 -4.72 18.29
C SER A 565 4.95 -5.58 17.02
N PRO A 566 5.46 -6.83 17.07
CA PRO A 566 5.59 -7.67 15.89
C PRO A 566 4.26 -7.94 15.19
N LYS A 567 4.21 -7.70 13.87
CA LYS A 567 3.02 -7.84 13.02
C LYS A 567 3.14 -9.14 12.22
N LYS A 568 2.07 -9.93 12.15
CA LYS A 568 2.06 -11.24 11.47
C LYS A 568 1.80 -11.07 9.97
N LEU A 569 2.81 -11.36 9.14
CA LEU A 569 2.63 -11.59 7.71
C LEU A 569 2.12 -13.02 7.49
N VAL A 570 1.58 -13.31 6.30
CA VAL A 570 0.90 -14.59 5.98
C VAL A 570 1.70 -15.82 6.44
N ASN A 571 3.01 -15.84 6.14
CA ASN A 571 3.93 -16.95 6.43
C ASN A 571 5.20 -16.54 7.22
N LYS A 572 5.27 -15.31 7.77
CA LYS A 572 6.44 -14.77 8.49
C LYS A 572 6.00 -13.80 9.61
N ILE A 573 6.92 -13.47 10.52
CA ILE A 573 6.75 -12.36 11.48
C ILE A 573 7.55 -11.15 10.97
N GLN A 574 7.04 -9.95 11.20
CA GLN A 574 7.70 -8.67 10.90
C GLN A 574 7.78 -7.84 12.18
N THR A 575 8.97 -7.47 12.62
CA THR A 575 9.15 -6.43 13.67
C THR A 575 9.40 -5.09 12.98
N PRO A 576 8.48 -4.11 13.03
CA PRO A 576 8.75 -2.77 12.56
C PRO A 576 9.67 -2.03 13.54
N LEU A 577 10.56 -1.20 13.01
CA LEU A 577 11.49 -0.39 13.80
C LEU A 577 11.40 1.07 13.39
N ILE A 578 11.50 1.99 14.34
CA ILE A 578 11.62 3.42 14.07
C ILE A 578 12.96 3.89 14.61
N VAL A 579 13.75 4.56 13.76
CA VAL A 579 15.12 4.95 14.04
C VAL A 579 15.31 6.42 13.68
N GLN A 580 15.61 7.25 14.68
CA GLN A 580 15.74 8.70 14.52
C GLN A 580 17.18 9.18 14.73
N MET A 581 17.59 10.16 13.93
CA MET A 581 18.90 10.81 14.00
C MET A 581 18.83 12.30 13.66
N GLU A 582 19.82 13.04 14.16
CA GLU A 582 19.96 14.49 14.01
C GLU A 582 21.23 14.80 13.18
N GLY A 583 21.12 15.74 12.25
CA GLY A 583 22.16 16.11 11.28
C GLY A 583 22.13 15.27 9.99
N GLU A 584 22.17 15.95 8.84
CA GLU A 584 22.08 15.33 7.52
C GLU A 584 23.19 14.29 7.26
N THR A 585 24.39 14.54 7.81
CA THR A 585 25.52 13.59 7.73
C THR A 585 25.19 12.24 8.36
N GLN A 586 24.45 12.21 9.48
CA GLN A 586 24.04 10.94 10.11
C GLN A 586 23.01 10.21 9.24
N VAL A 587 22.04 10.94 8.67
CA VAL A 587 21.02 10.39 7.75
C VAL A 587 21.67 9.72 6.54
N ARG A 588 22.66 10.38 5.93
CA ARG A 588 23.40 9.86 4.77
C ARG A 588 24.28 8.66 5.13
N ASP A 589 25.00 8.73 6.24
CA ASP A 589 25.88 7.65 6.72
C ASP A 589 25.07 6.39 7.07
N PHE A 590 23.99 6.54 7.84
CA PHE A 590 23.09 5.44 8.20
C PHE A 590 22.46 4.77 6.97
N LEU A 591 21.90 5.55 6.04
CA LEU A 591 21.32 5.02 4.80
C LEU A 591 22.34 4.18 4.01
N SER A 592 23.59 4.62 3.92
CA SER A 592 24.63 3.91 3.16
C SER A 592 25.15 2.62 3.81
N LYS A 593 24.72 2.32 5.05
CA LYS A 593 25.20 1.18 5.84
C LYS A 593 24.10 0.23 6.30
N VAL A 594 22.89 0.72 6.56
CA VAL A 594 21.82 -0.04 7.24
C VAL A 594 21.47 -1.34 6.52
N SER A 595 21.36 -1.32 5.18
CA SER A 595 21.08 -2.51 4.37
C SER A 595 22.25 -3.49 4.26
N GLY A 596 23.45 -3.09 4.69
CA GLY A 596 24.61 -3.98 4.82
C GLY A 596 24.63 -4.80 6.12
N ILE A 597 23.77 -4.48 7.11
CA ILE A 597 23.75 -5.14 8.43
C ILE A 597 23.21 -6.57 8.33
N ALA A 598 22.07 -6.75 7.65
CA ALA A 598 21.40 -8.02 7.44
C ALA A 598 20.46 -7.90 6.24
N SER A 599 20.33 -8.93 5.43
CA SER A 599 19.42 -8.89 4.28
C SER A 599 17.96 -8.72 4.71
N ASN A 600 17.56 -9.35 5.81
CA ASN A 600 16.21 -9.26 6.33
C ASN A 600 15.91 -7.97 7.13
N LEU A 601 16.80 -6.98 7.15
CA LEU A 601 16.54 -5.62 7.65
C LEU A 601 16.17 -4.70 6.47
N LEU A 602 14.89 -4.35 6.36
CA LEU A 602 14.35 -3.63 5.20
C LEU A 602 14.01 -2.17 5.52
N ILE A 603 14.37 -1.24 4.64
CA ILE A 603 13.92 0.15 4.69
C ILE A 603 12.49 0.23 4.13
N ARG A 604 11.55 0.80 4.88
CA ARG A 604 10.13 0.92 4.47
C ARG A 604 9.69 2.35 4.20
N LYS A 605 10.28 3.32 4.89
CA LYS A 605 10.00 4.76 4.75
C LYS A 605 11.15 5.57 5.36
N LEU A 606 11.46 6.72 4.76
CA LEU A 606 12.23 7.79 5.36
C LEU A 606 11.34 9.03 5.38
N ILE A 607 11.27 9.70 6.53
CA ILE A 607 10.93 11.13 6.57
C ILE A 607 12.19 11.90 6.95
N TYR A 608 12.57 12.85 6.11
CA TYR A 608 13.65 13.80 6.34
C TYR A 608 13.04 15.19 6.42
N LYS A 609 13.35 15.94 7.46
CA LYS A 609 12.93 17.34 7.67
C LYS A 609 14.18 18.16 8.01
N ALA A 610 14.47 19.19 7.22
CA ALA A 610 15.63 20.07 7.43
C ALA A 610 15.29 21.55 7.25
N ASP A 611 15.81 22.36 8.17
CA ASP A 611 15.74 23.81 8.16
C ASP A 611 17.08 24.38 7.63
N PRO A 612 17.10 24.91 6.39
CA PRO A 612 18.33 25.40 5.78
C PRO A 612 18.83 26.73 6.39
N GLU A 613 18.01 27.45 7.16
CA GLU A 613 18.44 28.65 7.88
C GLU A 613 19.15 28.30 9.20
N LYS A 614 18.66 27.27 9.91
CA LYS A 614 19.25 26.82 11.18
C LYS A 614 20.36 25.77 11.03
N SER A 615 20.49 25.14 9.87
CA SER A 615 21.31 23.94 9.65
C SER A 615 20.87 22.74 10.53
N GLU A 616 19.63 22.77 11.03
CA GLU A 616 19.01 21.68 11.79
C GLU A 616 18.38 20.70 10.80
N ALA A 617 18.77 19.43 10.86
CA ALA A 617 18.21 18.36 10.03
C ALA A 617 17.86 17.15 10.89
N THR A 618 16.78 16.47 10.53
CA THR A 618 16.30 15.26 11.22
C THR A 618 15.91 14.21 10.20
N GLY A 619 16.24 12.96 10.49
CA GLY A 619 15.82 11.79 9.70
C GLY A 619 15.15 10.75 10.58
N THR A 620 13.96 10.33 10.19
CA THR A 620 13.20 9.25 10.82
C THR A 620 13.08 8.10 9.81
N PHE A 621 13.88 7.06 10.00
CA PHE A 621 13.80 5.82 9.24
C PHE A 621 12.77 4.90 9.88
N TYR A 622 11.88 4.38 9.05
CA TYR A 622 10.98 3.28 9.39
C TYR A 622 11.54 2.02 8.71
N LEU A 623 11.99 1.08 9.52
CA LEU A 623 12.60 -0.17 9.09
C LEU A 623 11.65 -1.34 9.39
N SER A 624 11.97 -2.53 8.89
CA SER A 624 11.27 -3.77 9.22
C SER A 624 12.21 -4.95 9.19
N ILE A 625 12.33 -5.64 10.32
CA ILE A 625 13.02 -6.91 10.43
C ILE A 625 12.03 -8.00 10.04
N ILE A 626 12.29 -8.69 8.93
CA ILE A 626 11.55 -9.88 8.52
C ILE A 626 12.16 -11.08 9.22
N HIS A 627 11.42 -11.76 10.09
CA HIS A 627 11.96 -12.90 10.83
C HIS A 627 12.29 -14.05 9.87
N PRO A 628 13.47 -14.71 10.02
CA PRO A 628 13.79 -15.91 9.26
C PRO A 628 12.70 -16.98 9.42
N LYS A 629 12.50 -17.81 8.39
CA LYS A 629 11.57 -18.95 8.50
C LYS A 629 12.11 -19.92 9.54
N MET A 630 11.48 -20.00 10.71
CA MET A 630 11.77 -21.03 11.70
C MET A 630 11.70 -22.39 11.01
N GLN A 631 12.79 -23.17 11.08
CA GLN A 631 12.68 -24.60 10.84
C GLN A 631 11.72 -25.15 11.90
N PRO A 632 10.79 -26.06 11.55
CA PRO A 632 9.94 -26.69 12.55
C PRO A 632 10.84 -27.44 13.52
N GLN A 633 10.90 -26.97 14.77
CA GLN A 633 11.51 -27.75 15.84
C GLN A 633 10.76 -29.08 15.91
N LYS A 634 11.50 -30.17 15.69
CA LYS A 634 11.06 -31.46 16.21
C LYS A 634 11.14 -31.40 17.73
N ASP A 635 10.27 -32.22 18.33
CA ASP A 635 10.29 -32.59 19.74
C ASP A 635 9.87 -31.48 20.71
N ASP A 636 8.56 -31.20 20.71
CA ASP A 636 7.81 -31.24 21.98
C ASP A 636 6.53 -32.09 21.75
N PRO A 637 6.21 -33.11 22.57
CA PRO A 637 5.26 -34.15 22.19
C PRO A 637 3.82 -33.93 22.70
N THR A 638 2.88 -34.49 21.93
CA THR A 638 1.49 -34.81 22.29
C THR A 638 0.54 -33.67 22.65
N ASP A 639 -0.43 -33.47 21.75
CA ASP A 639 -1.76 -32.98 22.06
C ASP A 639 -2.32 -33.59 23.37
N ILE A 640 -2.77 -32.75 24.29
CA ILE A 640 -3.78 -33.14 25.27
C ILE A 640 -5.10 -32.48 24.85
N VAL A 641 -5.88 -33.24 24.06
CA VAL A 641 -7.26 -32.88 23.75
C VAL A 641 -8.08 -32.91 25.04
N ILE A 642 -8.66 -31.77 25.41
CA ILE A 642 -9.76 -31.72 26.37
C ILE A 642 -10.96 -31.05 25.70
N ILE A 643 -12.03 -31.84 25.57
CA ILE A 643 -13.41 -31.42 25.42
C ILE A 643 -14.17 -32.25 26.47
N PRO A 644 -15.12 -31.69 27.24
CA PRO A 644 -15.65 -30.32 27.20
C PRO A 644 -15.06 -29.38 28.26
#